data_AF-A0A8H4KCA7-F1
#
_entry.id   AF-A0A8H4KCA7-F1
#
_cell.length_a   1.000
_cell.length_b   1.000
_cell.length_c   1.000
_cell.angle_alpha   90.00
_cell.angle_beta   90.00
_cell.angle_gamma   90.00
#
_symmetry.space_group_name_H-M   'P 1'
#
loop_
_entity.id
_entity.type
_entity.pdbx_description
1 polymer ?
#
loop_
_entity_poly.entity_id
_entity_poly.type
_entity_poly.pdbx_seq_one_letter_code
_entity_poly.pdbx_strand_id
1 'polypeptide(L)'
;MSLTTDPNPSDGRPAFIPLEANPELMTTLIHKLGVSNALAMHDVYSLTDPDLLAFIPRPALALLLVFPVSAVYESHRMAEDSLADEYKGKGDTEPVLWWPQTIRNACGLMGLLHAVCNGNARNFIEDDSTLDVIIKKSIPLDAHGRAKVLETTPDLATAHKEAATQGDTPAPAAEDDVELHYVCFAKGTDGGLWELDGRRKGPIRRGDLEENEDVLSSKGLALGALKFLEREGIARWLLGGGREHVGIVIGNDACGKTTFLYRLKMGVPVTTIPTIGFNVETMEYADGEKVTLWDIGDPDRIDFSMEYLRMGMEMMLDVEAKHMFIIFNQQDLLSAEERVKVIKDLKARIEAEIKPYTEKLDIRILDYPGLSALGGTQLHALMTEIRKTLQPKKSSTDTKTEIAKLEQGPSEEELINRIRKANAESANAQSFWNSFMDGSLEAWDHYTHLRAGFFVMHDCFAKGLGLLECAEEFMAHLNRLREGNPERFRNTAHKTMTIFWLHQIQVAAMECQSSKGLDKFPAREDYADIVFSAPRLMNSGLWRDYYSKDLLFSPKARENWHLPDLQPLPTITDVSSQPPQQQLTVNDIDRLPRFAFSVVQKTLTSMLRRGGVVKQALEALQSSTMRLRASDSSIPPYSETQAYFWIQIIHAYLRSLEIDSSQFTGSVTALAYEAFKSLFGITGDEWKQYYSQSTWESIPARMNFVNPDKKPLPNIFGMPSQARVDLARSQMISASNHRSTSAELPPREDLDFFAAVLIDEAKLIPETELNVASHASLIRHLYKRLSEQTKSTATSTKRGDASLASSTALEIADWTGLTQGMFWVQQIQIALAGRKEMDFEEFIKRFVRMSHVNLLKAARPAWRVSTAIPRATSRPFSASRQVRAAAPILLEDKERGFGFVRHNSRPPKPRSVGVTEIRGPYYSAMGKRYLQDVLETMGHHVDGLKFAGGSFSLFPEDRLTELINLAHEYNVYVSTGGWMEHILLQSDPAWAVDQYLKKCKQLGFDVIEISSGFLSIPQDDWLRIVDKVHSAGLIAKPECGIQFGAGGDTEASELASLGTSDPSKIIHMGKRFIDAGVERIMIESEGITENVTSWRTDVIQQILRELPQEKVMFEAADPKVFNWYIREFGTDVNLFVDHSQIVQLSCLREGIWGQSDTFGSVVNYRP
;
A
#
# COMPACT_ATOMS: atom_id res chain seq x y z
N MET A 1 -5.62 28.77 -37.10
CA MET A 1 -6.87 29.45 -36.68
C MET A 1 -6.91 29.27 -35.19
N SER A 2 -7.08 30.34 -34.39
CA SER A 2 -6.81 30.36 -32.94
C SER A 2 -6.87 28.97 -32.29
N LEU A 3 -5.72 28.43 -31.88
CA LEU A 3 -5.65 27.24 -31.05
C LEU A 3 -6.22 27.61 -29.67
N THR A 4 -7.54 27.60 -29.59
CA THR A 4 -8.23 27.57 -28.32
C THR A 4 -8.35 26.09 -27.95
N THR A 5 -7.69 25.71 -26.85
CA THR A 5 -8.02 24.46 -26.14
C THR A 5 -9.41 24.53 -25.51
N ASP A 6 -10.01 25.73 -25.45
CA ASP A 6 -11.44 25.94 -25.25
C ASP A 6 -12.26 24.99 -26.16
N PRO A 7 -13.11 24.10 -25.59
CA PRO A 7 -14.01 23.28 -26.37
C PRO A 7 -15.09 24.09 -27.10
N ASN A 8 -15.24 25.39 -26.82
CA ASN A 8 -16.42 26.12 -27.23
C ASN A 8 -16.42 26.65 -28.67
N PRO A 9 -17.62 26.83 -29.26
CA PRO A 9 -17.79 27.62 -30.47
C PRO A 9 -17.39 29.09 -30.26
N SER A 10 -16.79 29.68 -31.30
CA SER A 10 -16.30 31.08 -31.30
C SER A 10 -17.33 32.11 -30.85
N ASP A 11 -16.84 33.20 -30.23
CA ASP A 11 -17.60 34.33 -29.69
C ASP A 11 -18.81 34.79 -30.52
N GLY A 12 -19.88 35.17 -29.81
CA GLY A 12 -21.14 35.64 -30.38
C GLY A 12 -22.20 34.56 -30.59
N ARG A 13 -21.92 33.31 -30.20
CA ARG A 13 -22.91 32.23 -30.06
C ARG A 13 -23.66 32.30 -28.72
N PRO A 14 -24.84 31.66 -28.58
CA PRO A 14 -25.46 31.46 -27.28
C PRO A 14 -24.52 30.69 -26.34
N ALA A 15 -24.50 31.07 -25.06
CA ALA A 15 -23.74 30.41 -24.02
C ALA A 15 -24.68 29.81 -22.97
N PHE A 16 -24.43 28.57 -22.57
CA PHE A 16 -25.14 27.85 -21.51
C PHE A 16 -24.22 27.65 -20.31
N ILE A 17 -24.78 27.40 -19.13
CA ILE A 17 -23.97 27.01 -17.95
C ILE A 17 -23.44 25.58 -18.21
N PRO A 18 -22.14 25.29 -18.00
CA PRO A 18 -21.59 23.93 -18.07
C PRO A 18 -22.40 22.92 -17.24
N LEU A 19 -22.56 21.69 -17.73
CA LEU A 19 -23.15 20.62 -16.91
C LEU A 19 -22.07 19.89 -16.12
N GLU A 20 -22.29 19.81 -14.81
CA GLU A 20 -21.58 18.89 -13.91
C GLU A 20 -21.82 17.43 -14.32
N ALA A 21 -20.82 16.57 -14.06
CA ALA A 21 -20.86 15.15 -14.40
C ALA A 21 -21.65 14.34 -13.36
N ASN A 22 -22.88 14.78 -13.10
CA ASN A 22 -23.75 14.29 -12.02
C ASN A 22 -24.96 13.53 -12.62
N PRO A 23 -25.15 12.23 -12.32
CA PRO A 23 -26.25 11.46 -12.88
C PRO A 23 -27.64 11.94 -12.49
N GLU A 24 -27.83 12.50 -11.29
CA GLU A 24 -29.14 13.00 -10.85
C GLU A 24 -29.55 14.24 -11.65
N LEU A 25 -28.62 15.18 -11.82
CA LEU A 25 -28.79 16.39 -12.62
C LEU A 25 -29.14 16.03 -14.06
N MET A 26 -28.38 15.11 -14.68
CA MET A 26 -28.63 14.66 -16.04
C MET A 26 -29.94 13.87 -16.18
N THR A 27 -30.29 13.03 -15.21
CA THR A 27 -31.55 12.28 -15.18
C THR A 27 -32.75 13.23 -15.08
N THR A 28 -32.69 14.19 -14.16
CA THR A 28 -33.70 15.26 -14.02
C THR A 28 -33.87 16.05 -15.31
N LEU A 29 -32.77 16.36 -16.01
CA LEU A 29 -32.81 17.08 -17.28
C LEU A 29 -33.47 16.25 -18.40
N ILE A 30 -33.17 14.96 -18.54
CA ILE A 30 -33.82 14.13 -19.58
C ILE A 30 -35.30 13.86 -19.26
N HIS A 31 -35.67 13.67 -17.99
CA HIS A 31 -37.08 13.51 -17.60
C HIS A 31 -37.87 14.79 -17.86
N LYS A 32 -37.32 15.96 -17.54
CA LYS A 32 -37.95 17.27 -17.86
C LYS A 32 -38.08 17.53 -19.36
N LEU A 33 -37.22 16.92 -20.19
CA LEU A 33 -37.33 16.98 -21.65
C LEU A 33 -38.31 15.93 -22.22
N GLY A 34 -38.76 14.96 -21.42
CA GLY A 34 -39.74 13.93 -21.79
C GLY A 34 -39.16 12.56 -22.13
N VAL A 35 -37.99 12.22 -21.59
CA VAL A 35 -37.58 10.81 -21.48
C VAL A 35 -38.30 10.18 -20.28
N SER A 36 -38.91 9.03 -20.49
CA SER A 36 -39.68 8.33 -19.47
C SER A 36 -38.79 7.83 -18.32
N ASN A 37 -39.33 7.82 -17.10
CA ASN A 37 -38.64 7.43 -15.86
C ASN A 37 -38.13 5.98 -15.82
N ALA A 38 -38.41 5.18 -16.86
CA ALA A 38 -37.81 3.86 -17.07
C ALA A 38 -36.34 3.92 -17.55
N LEU A 39 -35.81 5.11 -17.85
CA LEU A 39 -34.42 5.35 -18.24
C LEU A 39 -33.79 6.44 -17.36
N ALA A 40 -32.57 6.20 -16.89
CA ALA A 40 -31.80 7.10 -16.02
C ALA A 40 -30.31 7.05 -16.37
N MET A 41 -29.57 8.06 -15.92
CA MET A 41 -28.10 8.04 -15.92
C MET A 41 -27.59 7.34 -14.65
N HIS A 42 -26.40 6.73 -14.74
CA HIS A 42 -25.71 6.08 -13.62
C HIS A 42 -24.20 6.37 -13.72
N ASP A 43 -23.54 6.44 -12.57
CA ASP A 43 -22.08 6.54 -12.49
C ASP A 43 -21.36 5.26 -12.91
N VAL A 44 -20.10 5.43 -13.31
CA VAL A 44 -19.25 4.35 -13.83
C VAL A 44 -17.91 4.35 -13.09
N TYR A 45 -17.93 3.85 -11.85
CA TYR A 45 -16.78 3.83 -10.93
C TYR A 45 -15.52 3.15 -11.49
N SER A 46 -15.65 2.26 -12.48
CA SER A 46 -14.53 1.71 -13.23
C SER A 46 -14.95 1.26 -14.63
N LEU A 47 -14.03 1.35 -15.59
CA LEU A 47 -14.17 0.82 -16.95
C LEU A 47 -13.41 -0.52 -17.14
N THR A 48 -12.74 -1.03 -16.10
CA THR A 48 -11.86 -2.22 -16.18
C THR A 48 -12.09 -3.25 -15.08
N ASP A 49 -12.73 -2.86 -13.96
CA ASP A 49 -13.09 -3.78 -12.88
C ASP A 49 -14.48 -4.41 -13.18
N PRO A 50 -14.57 -5.75 -13.33
CA PRO A 50 -15.84 -6.41 -13.66
C PRO A 50 -16.91 -6.29 -12.57
N ASP A 51 -16.50 -6.22 -11.29
CA ASP A 51 -17.45 -6.21 -10.17
C ASP A 51 -18.05 -4.81 -10.00
N LEU A 52 -17.25 -3.75 -10.21
CA LEU A 52 -17.78 -2.37 -10.26
C LEU A 52 -18.67 -2.12 -11.49
N LEU A 53 -18.35 -2.72 -12.64
CA LEU A 53 -19.20 -2.69 -13.84
C LEU A 53 -20.51 -3.49 -13.73
N ALA A 54 -20.66 -4.32 -12.69
CA ALA A 54 -21.85 -5.14 -12.45
C ALA A 54 -22.98 -4.39 -11.73
N PHE A 55 -22.69 -3.27 -11.06
CA PHE A 55 -23.71 -2.44 -10.40
C PHE A 55 -24.58 -1.66 -11.38
N ILE A 56 -24.07 -1.37 -12.58
CA ILE A 56 -24.74 -0.53 -13.58
C ILE A 56 -25.85 -1.35 -14.28
N PRO A 57 -27.11 -0.89 -14.29
CA PRO A 57 -28.21 -1.62 -14.93
C PRO A 57 -27.94 -1.95 -16.40
N ARG A 58 -28.25 -3.18 -16.79
CA ARG A 58 -27.99 -3.72 -18.13
C ARG A 58 -29.30 -4.03 -18.87
N PRO A 59 -29.41 -3.76 -20.18
CA PRO A 59 -28.35 -3.27 -21.06
C PRO A 59 -28.08 -1.76 -20.92
N ALA A 60 -26.79 -1.39 -20.84
CA ALA A 60 -26.34 0.00 -20.83
C ALA A 60 -26.45 0.60 -22.25
N LEU A 61 -27.44 1.45 -22.48
CA LEU A 61 -27.82 1.88 -23.84
C LEU A 61 -26.89 2.96 -24.43
N ALA A 62 -26.30 3.79 -23.57
CA ALA A 62 -25.29 4.77 -23.90
C ALA A 62 -24.33 4.98 -22.71
N LEU A 63 -23.14 5.51 -22.99
CA LEU A 63 -22.12 5.89 -22.02
C LEU A 63 -21.68 7.32 -22.30
N LEU A 64 -21.78 8.19 -21.30
CA LEU A 64 -21.14 9.51 -21.33
C LEU A 64 -19.76 9.43 -20.68
N LEU A 65 -18.79 10.09 -21.29
CA LEU A 65 -17.44 10.23 -20.77
C LEU A 65 -17.07 11.72 -20.75
N VAL A 66 -16.80 12.25 -19.56
CA VAL A 66 -16.17 13.56 -19.37
C VAL A 66 -14.66 13.40 -19.29
N PHE A 67 -13.90 14.32 -19.90
CA PHE A 67 -12.44 14.26 -19.93
C PHE A 67 -11.83 15.66 -20.18
N PRO A 68 -10.56 15.90 -19.77
CA PRO A 68 -9.88 17.16 -20.03
C PRO A 68 -9.46 17.30 -21.50
N VAL A 69 -9.72 18.47 -22.08
CA VAL A 69 -9.42 18.83 -23.47
C VAL A 69 -7.93 19.12 -23.61
N SER A 70 -7.15 18.05 -23.77
CA SER A 70 -5.70 18.16 -23.95
C SER A 70 -5.32 18.58 -25.37
N ALA A 71 -4.11 19.10 -25.52
CA ALA A 71 -3.46 19.28 -26.82
C ALA A 71 -3.42 17.98 -27.67
N VAL A 72 -3.28 16.83 -27.02
CA VAL A 72 -3.27 15.50 -27.67
C VAL A 72 -4.67 15.12 -28.14
N TYR A 73 -5.71 15.47 -27.37
CA TYR A 73 -7.10 15.28 -27.78
C TYR A 73 -7.43 16.13 -29.00
N GLU A 74 -7.22 17.45 -28.92
CA GLU A 74 -7.60 18.35 -30.01
C GLU A 74 -6.89 18.01 -31.30
N SER A 75 -5.62 17.60 -31.22
CA SER A 75 -4.95 17.04 -32.37
C SER A 75 -5.65 15.77 -32.88
N HIS A 76 -5.82 14.72 -32.07
CA HIS A 76 -6.44 13.46 -32.52
C HIS A 76 -7.86 13.63 -33.07
N ARG A 77 -8.65 14.51 -32.46
CA ARG A 77 -9.99 14.89 -32.92
C ARG A 77 -9.93 15.59 -34.28
N MET A 78 -9.17 16.68 -34.41
CA MET A 78 -8.99 17.41 -35.67
C MET A 78 -8.44 16.52 -36.80
N ALA A 79 -7.62 15.52 -36.48
CA ALA A 79 -7.07 14.58 -37.44
C ALA A 79 -8.13 13.62 -38.00
N GLU A 80 -8.84 12.94 -37.10
CA GLU A 80 -9.93 12.05 -37.47
C GLU A 80 -11.10 12.81 -38.14
N ASP A 81 -11.32 14.07 -37.75
CA ASP A 81 -12.28 14.96 -38.40
C ASP A 81 -11.80 15.44 -39.77
N SER A 82 -10.49 15.66 -39.98
CA SER A 82 -9.99 16.07 -41.30
C SER A 82 -10.10 14.94 -42.32
N LEU A 83 -9.98 13.66 -41.92
CA LEU A 83 -10.32 12.48 -42.75
C LEU A 83 -11.77 12.55 -43.30
N ALA A 84 -12.68 13.14 -42.53
CA ALA A 84 -14.12 13.05 -42.77
C ALA A 84 -14.65 14.13 -43.72
N ASP A 85 -15.62 13.75 -44.54
CA ASP A 85 -16.59 14.68 -45.13
C ASP A 85 -17.48 15.28 -44.02
N GLU A 86 -18.04 16.47 -44.23
CA GLU A 86 -19.12 16.96 -43.35
C GLU A 86 -20.32 16.02 -43.40
N TYR A 87 -20.94 15.76 -42.24
CA TYR A 87 -22.07 14.83 -42.14
C TYR A 87 -23.33 15.37 -42.84
N LYS A 88 -23.68 14.73 -43.96
CA LYS A 88 -24.81 15.07 -44.84
C LYS A 88 -26.04 14.19 -44.61
N GLY A 89 -26.09 13.45 -43.49
CA GLY A 89 -27.23 12.61 -43.11
C GLY A 89 -28.49 13.44 -42.82
N LYS A 90 -29.63 12.94 -43.30
CA LYS A 90 -30.99 13.40 -42.97
C LYS A 90 -32.04 12.35 -43.33
N GLY A 91 -33.16 12.35 -42.62
CA GLY A 91 -34.30 11.44 -42.82
C GLY A 91 -34.25 10.17 -41.96
N ASP A 92 -35.39 9.49 -41.84
CA ASP A 92 -35.64 8.41 -40.87
C ASP A 92 -34.77 7.15 -41.06
N THR A 93 -33.93 7.09 -42.10
CA THR A 93 -33.03 5.98 -42.41
C THR A 93 -31.62 6.12 -41.82
N GLU A 94 -31.34 7.15 -41.02
CA GLU A 94 -30.05 7.30 -40.35
C GLU A 94 -29.87 6.31 -39.18
N PRO A 95 -28.68 5.71 -39.01
CA PRO A 95 -28.40 4.79 -37.91
C PRO A 95 -28.34 5.48 -36.53
N VAL A 96 -27.99 6.77 -36.54
CA VAL A 96 -27.93 7.66 -35.38
C VAL A 96 -28.36 9.08 -35.74
N LEU A 97 -29.05 9.75 -34.83
CA LEU A 97 -29.39 11.17 -34.89
C LEU A 97 -28.32 11.96 -34.13
N TRP A 98 -27.59 12.81 -34.85
CA TRP A 98 -26.47 13.61 -34.35
C TRP A 98 -26.70 15.10 -34.61
N TRP A 99 -26.24 15.94 -33.67
CA TRP A 99 -26.27 17.40 -33.72
C TRP A 99 -24.84 17.96 -33.51
N PRO A 100 -24.37 18.92 -34.32
CA PRO A 100 -23.15 19.65 -34.03
C PRO A 100 -23.36 20.66 -32.90
N GLN A 101 -22.34 20.90 -32.09
CA GLN A 101 -22.35 21.85 -30.98
C GLN A 101 -22.12 23.27 -31.51
N THR A 102 -23.15 24.10 -31.47
CA THR A 102 -23.06 25.54 -31.82
C THR A 102 -23.33 26.48 -30.64
N ILE A 103 -23.53 25.93 -29.45
CA ILE A 103 -23.76 26.64 -28.18
C ILE A 103 -22.50 26.47 -27.30
N ARG A 104 -22.02 27.58 -26.72
CA ARG A 104 -20.90 27.60 -25.75
C ARG A 104 -21.32 26.92 -24.45
N ASN A 105 -20.41 26.12 -23.89
CA ASN A 105 -20.52 25.32 -22.67
C ASN A 105 -21.66 24.28 -22.65
N ALA A 106 -22.25 23.96 -23.81
CA ALA A 106 -23.35 23.00 -23.93
C ALA A 106 -22.91 21.53 -24.12
N CYS A 107 -21.61 21.20 -24.05
CA CYS A 107 -21.08 19.88 -24.36
C CYS A 107 -21.78 18.72 -23.61
N GLY A 108 -22.05 18.87 -22.31
CA GLY A 108 -22.80 17.90 -21.53
C GLY A 108 -24.23 17.68 -22.05
N LEU A 109 -24.93 18.75 -22.43
CA LEU A 109 -26.26 18.64 -23.05
C LEU A 109 -26.20 17.95 -24.41
N MET A 110 -25.19 18.28 -25.24
CA MET A 110 -25.02 17.64 -26.55
C MET A 110 -24.80 16.13 -26.39
N GLY A 111 -23.92 15.72 -25.48
CA GLY A 111 -23.70 14.31 -25.15
C GLY A 111 -24.95 13.63 -24.60
N LEU A 112 -25.70 14.30 -23.73
CA LEU A 112 -26.92 13.77 -23.11
C LEU A 112 -28.04 13.58 -24.15
N LEU A 113 -28.24 14.55 -25.05
CA LEU A 113 -29.13 14.41 -26.21
C LEU A 113 -28.67 13.28 -27.13
N HIS A 114 -27.36 13.15 -27.38
CA HIS A 114 -26.79 12.05 -28.16
C HIS A 114 -27.01 10.68 -27.49
N ALA A 115 -27.02 10.59 -26.16
CA ALA A 115 -27.30 9.37 -25.42
C ALA A 115 -28.76 8.93 -25.55
N VAL A 116 -29.72 9.82 -25.25
CA VAL A 116 -31.15 9.44 -25.19
C VAL A 116 -31.86 9.41 -26.53
N CYS A 117 -31.41 10.18 -27.54
CA CYS A 117 -32.07 10.23 -28.84
C CYS A 117 -31.66 9.10 -29.81
N ASN A 118 -30.84 8.14 -29.34
CA ASN A 118 -30.24 7.10 -30.17
C ASN A 118 -30.52 5.68 -29.67
N GLY A 119 -30.33 4.71 -30.56
CA GLY A 119 -30.49 3.29 -30.26
C GLY A 119 -31.85 2.95 -29.64
N ASN A 120 -31.81 2.06 -28.65
CA ASN A 120 -33.00 1.69 -27.88
C ASN A 120 -33.44 2.77 -26.89
N ALA A 121 -32.58 3.73 -26.50
CA ALA A 121 -32.93 4.79 -25.56
C ALA A 121 -34.01 5.72 -26.14
N ARG A 122 -33.98 5.93 -27.46
CA ARG A 122 -35.00 6.70 -28.20
C ARG A 122 -36.42 6.16 -28.02
N ASN A 123 -36.58 4.87 -27.74
CA ASN A 123 -37.89 4.24 -27.56
C ASN A 123 -38.55 4.59 -26.20
N PHE A 124 -37.84 5.27 -25.30
CA PHE A 124 -38.34 5.73 -24.01
C PHE A 124 -38.73 7.21 -24.02
N ILE A 125 -38.75 7.88 -25.18
CA ILE A 125 -39.16 9.28 -25.30
C ILE A 125 -40.67 9.35 -25.46
N GLU A 126 -41.34 10.17 -24.65
CA GLU A 126 -42.80 10.28 -24.63
C GLU A 126 -43.31 11.14 -25.79
N ASP A 127 -44.42 10.73 -26.42
CA ASP A 127 -45.04 11.43 -27.55
C ASP A 127 -45.46 12.87 -27.18
N ASP A 128 -45.27 13.80 -28.12
CA ASP A 128 -45.55 15.25 -28.00
C ASP A 128 -44.74 15.98 -26.90
N SER A 129 -43.75 15.32 -26.31
CA SER A 129 -42.78 15.94 -25.40
C SER A 129 -41.84 16.93 -26.07
N THR A 130 -41.14 17.77 -25.27
CA THR A 130 -40.11 18.70 -25.76
C THR A 130 -39.07 18.00 -26.62
N LEU A 131 -38.59 16.83 -26.19
CA LEU A 131 -37.55 16.07 -26.88
C LEU A 131 -38.08 15.39 -28.15
N ASP A 132 -39.27 14.80 -28.09
CA ASP A 132 -39.94 14.24 -29.27
C ASP A 132 -40.19 15.32 -30.34
N VAL A 133 -40.67 16.50 -29.93
CA VAL A 133 -40.85 17.67 -30.81
C VAL A 133 -39.50 18.14 -31.39
N ILE A 134 -38.40 18.11 -30.63
CA ILE A 134 -37.05 18.39 -31.15
C ILE A 134 -36.64 17.32 -32.18
N ILE A 135 -36.88 16.03 -31.92
CA ILE A 135 -36.53 14.91 -32.80
C ILE A 135 -37.35 14.98 -34.10
N LYS A 136 -38.68 15.07 -34.02
CA LYS A 136 -39.60 15.20 -35.17
C LYS A 136 -39.25 16.41 -36.06
N LYS A 137 -38.73 17.50 -35.49
CA LYS A 137 -38.16 18.65 -36.24
C LYS A 137 -36.75 18.40 -36.80
N SER A 138 -35.91 17.63 -36.10
CA SER A 138 -34.48 17.44 -36.42
C SER A 138 -34.23 16.42 -37.53
N ILE A 139 -35.02 15.35 -37.60
CA ILE A 139 -34.85 14.26 -38.60
C ILE A 139 -34.77 14.78 -40.06
N PRO A 140 -35.72 15.58 -40.58
CA PRO A 140 -35.70 16.01 -41.98
C PRO A 140 -34.61 17.06 -42.31
N LEU A 141 -33.94 17.60 -41.29
CA LEU A 141 -32.90 18.61 -41.42
C LEU A 141 -31.50 17.99 -41.49
N ASP A 142 -30.57 18.70 -42.12
CA ASP A 142 -29.14 18.43 -42.01
C ASP A 142 -28.57 18.91 -40.66
N ALA A 143 -27.30 18.57 -40.39
CA ALA A 143 -26.60 18.91 -39.15
C ALA A 143 -26.69 20.40 -38.75
N HIS A 144 -26.63 21.33 -39.71
CA HIS A 144 -26.73 22.77 -39.42
C HIS A 144 -28.17 23.18 -39.08
N GLY A 145 -29.16 22.67 -39.80
CA GLY A 145 -30.57 22.86 -39.44
C GLY A 145 -30.92 22.27 -38.07
N ARG A 146 -30.38 21.09 -37.75
CA ARG A 146 -30.52 20.41 -36.45
C ARG A 146 -30.02 21.26 -35.29
N ALA A 147 -28.78 21.76 -35.35
CA ALA A 147 -28.26 22.65 -34.31
C ALA A 147 -29.12 23.92 -34.17
N LYS A 148 -29.70 24.42 -35.27
CA LYS A 148 -30.58 25.60 -35.21
C LYS A 148 -31.91 25.32 -34.48
N VAL A 149 -32.40 24.08 -34.45
CA VAL A 149 -33.54 23.70 -33.58
C VAL A 149 -33.16 23.83 -32.10
N LEU A 150 -31.97 23.36 -31.71
CA LEU A 150 -31.49 23.47 -30.32
C LEU A 150 -31.28 24.94 -29.92
N GLU A 151 -30.61 25.74 -30.76
CA GLU A 151 -30.40 27.19 -30.53
C GLU A 151 -31.71 28.02 -30.40
N THR A 152 -32.87 27.48 -30.82
CA THR A 152 -34.12 28.25 -30.90
C THR A 152 -35.30 27.64 -30.15
N THR A 153 -35.09 26.56 -29.38
CA THR A 153 -36.13 25.96 -28.53
C THR A 153 -36.02 26.50 -27.09
N PRO A 154 -36.93 27.39 -26.63
CA PRO A 154 -36.80 28.03 -25.33
C PRO A 154 -36.90 27.02 -24.18
N ASP A 155 -37.77 26.02 -24.32
CA ASP A 155 -38.05 25.01 -23.30
C ASP A 155 -36.80 24.16 -22.99
N LEU A 156 -35.98 23.88 -24.01
CA LEU A 156 -34.67 23.22 -23.88
C LEU A 156 -33.68 24.09 -23.10
N ALA A 157 -33.57 25.38 -23.44
CA ALA A 157 -32.68 26.31 -22.75
C ALA A 157 -33.12 26.55 -21.28
N THR A 158 -34.43 26.56 -21.02
CA THR A 158 -35.00 26.67 -19.68
C THR A 158 -34.78 25.40 -18.85
N ALA A 159 -35.01 24.22 -19.43
CA ALA A 159 -34.71 22.93 -18.79
C ALA A 159 -33.21 22.80 -18.45
N HIS A 160 -32.33 23.09 -19.42
CA HIS A 160 -30.88 23.10 -19.22
C HIS A 160 -30.48 24.06 -18.10
N LYS A 161 -30.92 25.32 -18.17
CA LYS A 161 -30.49 26.35 -17.20
C LYS A 161 -30.89 25.99 -15.77
N GLU A 162 -32.11 25.48 -15.56
CA GLU A 162 -32.53 25.06 -14.24
C GLU A 162 -31.67 23.89 -13.73
N ALA A 163 -31.47 22.84 -14.54
CA ALA A 163 -30.66 21.68 -14.15
C ALA A 163 -29.20 22.08 -13.86
N ALA A 164 -28.58 22.90 -14.71
CA ALA A 164 -27.21 23.38 -14.55
C ALA A 164 -26.98 24.25 -13.30
N THR A 165 -28.04 24.67 -12.61
CA THR A 165 -27.97 25.40 -11.32
C THR A 165 -28.26 24.52 -10.10
N GLN A 166 -28.34 23.20 -10.27
CA GLN A 166 -28.68 22.22 -9.22
C GLN A 166 -27.58 21.18 -8.97
N GLY A 167 -26.36 21.38 -9.50
CA GLY A 167 -25.20 20.52 -9.21
C GLY A 167 -24.61 20.77 -7.82
N ASP A 168 -23.75 19.86 -7.40
CA ASP A 168 -23.06 19.90 -6.10
C ASP A 168 -21.98 20.99 -6.05
N THR A 169 -21.42 21.33 -7.22
CA THR A 169 -20.44 22.41 -7.37
C THR A 169 -21.12 23.74 -7.70
N PRO A 170 -20.59 24.89 -7.22
CA PRO A 170 -21.13 26.20 -7.57
C PRO A 170 -21.06 26.46 -9.08
N ALA A 171 -22.23 26.54 -9.72
CA ALA A 171 -22.37 26.78 -11.15
C ALA A 171 -21.56 28.02 -11.62
N PRO A 172 -20.62 27.87 -12.57
CA PRO A 172 -19.86 28.99 -13.13
C PRO A 172 -20.74 29.86 -14.05
N ALA A 173 -20.21 30.98 -14.53
CA ALA A 173 -20.90 31.77 -15.55
C ALA A 173 -20.99 30.96 -16.86
N ALA A 174 -22.04 31.22 -17.65
CA ALA A 174 -22.21 30.57 -18.95
C ALA A 174 -21.06 30.91 -19.92
N GLU A 175 -20.46 32.09 -19.72
CA GLU A 175 -19.37 32.67 -20.49
C GLU A 175 -17.97 32.31 -19.95
N ASP A 176 -17.83 31.57 -18.85
CA ASP A 176 -16.51 31.15 -18.33
C ASP A 176 -15.83 30.14 -19.28
N ASP A 177 -14.49 30.07 -19.24
CA ASP A 177 -13.69 29.08 -19.98
C ASP A 177 -13.64 27.75 -19.21
N VAL A 178 -13.86 26.62 -19.90
CA VAL A 178 -13.93 25.29 -19.27
C VAL A 178 -13.07 24.29 -20.04
N GLU A 179 -12.07 23.71 -19.38
CA GLU A 179 -11.10 22.78 -19.99
C GLU A 179 -11.60 21.32 -20.07
N LEU A 180 -12.87 21.06 -19.78
CA LEU A 180 -13.50 19.73 -19.80
C LEU A 180 -14.51 19.60 -20.95
N HIS A 181 -14.56 18.43 -21.58
CA HIS A 181 -15.52 18.12 -22.65
C HIS A 181 -16.18 16.76 -22.45
N TYR A 182 -17.32 16.56 -23.11
CA TYR A 182 -18.11 15.33 -23.07
C TYR A 182 -18.15 14.64 -24.43
N VAL A 183 -17.98 13.32 -24.44
CA VAL A 183 -18.27 12.45 -25.58
C VAL A 183 -19.30 11.39 -25.19
N CYS A 184 -20.22 11.08 -26.10
CA CYS A 184 -21.19 10.01 -25.93
C CYS A 184 -20.82 8.79 -26.78
N PHE A 185 -20.95 7.58 -26.22
CA PHE A 185 -20.91 6.32 -26.95
C PHE A 185 -22.30 5.67 -26.89
N ALA A 186 -22.93 5.40 -28.04
CA ALA A 186 -24.27 4.81 -28.10
C ALA A 186 -24.35 3.71 -29.17
N LYS A 187 -25.23 2.72 -28.98
CA LYS A 187 -25.50 1.69 -29.99
C LYS A 187 -26.54 2.22 -30.99
N GLY A 188 -26.20 2.25 -32.27
CA GLY A 188 -27.08 2.71 -33.35
C GLY A 188 -28.18 1.70 -33.69
N THR A 189 -29.17 2.12 -34.48
CA THR A 189 -30.23 1.23 -34.98
C THR A 189 -29.71 0.19 -35.99
N ASP A 190 -28.48 0.37 -36.47
CA ASP A 190 -27.72 -0.58 -37.30
C ASP A 190 -26.91 -1.60 -36.47
N GLY A 191 -27.00 -1.57 -35.14
CA GLY A 191 -26.22 -2.41 -34.22
C GLY A 191 -24.75 -1.96 -34.05
N GLY A 192 -24.32 -0.91 -34.76
CA GLY A 192 -22.98 -0.35 -34.61
C GLY A 192 -22.81 0.39 -33.28
N LEU A 193 -21.62 0.39 -32.71
CA LEU A 193 -21.22 1.34 -31.68
C LEU A 193 -20.81 2.65 -32.35
N TRP A 194 -21.39 3.78 -31.93
CA TRP A 194 -21.12 5.11 -32.46
C TRP A 194 -20.57 6.03 -31.37
N GLU A 195 -19.50 6.75 -31.70
CA GLU A 195 -18.99 7.88 -30.94
C GLU A 195 -19.66 9.17 -31.46
N LEU A 196 -20.25 9.92 -30.54
CA LEU A 196 -21.13 11.06 -30.79
C LEU A 196 -20.62 12.28 -30.00
N ASP A 197 -19.72 13.04 -30.62
CA ASP A 197 -19.25 14.35 -30.15
C ASP A 197 -19.79 15.44 -31.08
N GLY A 198 -20.38 16.50 -30.53
CA GLY A 198 -20.91 17.63 -31.30
C GLY A 198 -19.83 18.55 -31.89
N ARG A 199 -18.56 18.47 -31.43
CA ARG A 199 -17.45 19.30 -31.95
C ARG A 199 -16.79 18.72 -33.21
N ARG A 200 -17.14 17.48 -33.57
CA ARG A 200 -16.67 16.77 -34.77
C ARG A 200 -17.41 17.20 -36.04
N LYS A 201 -16.93 16.75 -37.21
CA LYS A 201 -17.66 16.88 -38.48
C LYS A 201 -18.89 15.97 -38.60
N GLY A 202 -19.02 14.97 -37.72
CA GLY A 202 -20.09 13.98 -37.74
C GLY A 202 -19.93 12.87 -36.69
N PRO A 203 -20.93 11.98 -36.58
CA PRO A 203 -20.87 10.79 -35.74
C PRO A 203 -19.91 9.73 -36.32
N ILE A 204 -19.15 9.04 -35.48
CA ILE A 204 -18.12 8.08 -35.92
C ILE A 204 -18.47 6.65 -35.48
N ARG A 205 -18.62 5.75 -36.47
CA ARG A 205 -18.84 4.31 -36.22
C ARG A 205 -17.54 3.66 -35.74
N ARG A 206 -17.56 3.06 -34.54
CA ARG A 206 -16.39 2.45 -33.87
C ARG A 206 -16.27 0.94 -34.07
N GLY A 207 -17.38 0.26 -34.36
CA GLY A 207 -17.43 -1.17 -34.68
C GLY A 207 -18.85 -1.73 -34.54
N ASP A 208 -19.00 -3.05 -34.57
CA ASP A 208 -20.29 -3.75 -34.46
C ASP A 208 -20.44 -4.44 -33.10
N LEU A 209 -21.62 -4.32 -32.47
CA LEU A 209 -21.96 -5.02 -31.23
C LEU A 209 -23.06 -6.06 -31.48
N GLU A 210 -22.84 -7.28 -31.00
CA GLU A 210 -23.79 -8.39 -31.09
C GLU A 210 -25.09 -8.08 -30.32
N GLU A 211 -26.17 -8.82 -30.56
CA GLU A 211 -27.51 -8.46 -30.05
C GLU A 211 -27.54 -8.37 -28.51
N ASN A 212 -26.79 -9.25 -27.83
CA ASN A 212 -26.59 -9.29 -26.38
C ASN A 212 -25.46 -8.38 -25.85
N GLU A 213 -24.79 -7.61 -26.71
CA GLU A 213 -23.71 -6.70 -26.31
C GLU A 213 -24.18 -5.24 -26.27
N ASP A 214 -23.82 -4.55 -25.19
CA ASP A 214 -24.11 -3.15 -24.94
C ASP A 214 -22.81 -2.32 -24.85
N VAL A 215 -22.91 -1.01 -24.56
CA VAL A 215 -21.72 -0.13 -24.57
C VAL A 215 -20.72 -0.44 -23.45
N LEU A 216 -21.17 -1.10 -22.37
CA LEU A 216 -20.35 -1.54 -21.23
C LEU A 216 -19.98 -3.03 -21.30
N SER A 217 -20.22 -3.69 -22.43
CA SER A 217 -19.65 -5.01 -22.70
C SER A 217 -18.13 -4.88 -22.87
N SER A 218 -17.36 -5.95 -22.63
CA SER A 218 -15.89 -5.90 -22.77
C SER A 218 -15.45 -5.46 -24.18
N LYS A 219 -16.26 -5.78 -25.21
CA LYS A 219 -16.08 -5.36 -26.60
C LYS A 219 -16.56 -3.91 -26.84
N GLY A 220 -17.68 -3.51 -26.24
CA GLY A 220 -18.15 -2.12 -26.25
C GLY A 220 -17.13 -1.15 -25.67
N LEU A 221 -16.58 -1.48 -24.51
CA LEU A 221 -15.50 -0.74 -23.85
C LEU A 221 -14.22 -0.71 -24.69
N ALA A 222 -13.80 -1.85 -25.25
CA ALA A 222 -12.59 -1.97 -26.09
C ALA A 222 -12.73 -1.38 -27.50
N LEU A 223 -13.94 -1.02 -27.95
CA LEU A 223 -14.19 -0.28 -29.20
C LEU A 223 -14.44 1.21 -28.96
N GLY A 224 -15.08 1.55 -27.84
CA GLY A 224 -15.39 2.91 -27.38
C GLY A 224 -14.43 3.40 -26.29
N ALA A 225 -14.94 3.59 -25.08
CA ALA A 225 -14.29 4.40 -24.04
C ALA A 225 -12.86 4.00 -23.65
N LEU A 226 -12.52 2.71 -23.52
CA LEU A 226 -11.14 2.32 -23.19
C LEU A 226 -10.18 2.65 -24.34
N LYS A 227 -10.64 2.48 -25.59
CA LYS A 227 -9.86 2.79 -26.79
C LYS A 227 -9.75 4.29 -27.03
N PHE A 228 -10.76 5.06 -26.62
CA PHE A 228 -10.69 6.52 -26.55
C PHE A 228 -9.58 6.93 -25.56
N LEU A 229 -9.66 6.49 -24.30
CA LEU A 229 -8.66 6.79 -23.26
C LEU A 229 -7.24 6.28 -23.58
N GLU A 230 -7.09 5.21 -24.37
CA GLU A 230 -5.81 4.75 -24.91
C GLU A 230 -5.23 5.72 -25.96
N ARG A 231 -6.07 6.24 -26.88
CA ARG A 231 -5.68 7.21 -27.91
C ARG A 231 -5.30 8.57 -27.36
N GLU A 232 -5.93 8.99 -26.26
CA GLU A 232 -5.63 10.27 -25.60
C GLU A 232 -4.18 10.39 -25.13
N GLY A 233 -3.44 9.28 -24.99
CA GLY A 233 -2.12 9.25 -24.37
C GLY A 233 -2.16 9.47 -22.85
N ILE A 234 -3.16 10.21 -22.34
CA ILE A 234 -3.53 10.45 -20.95
C ILE A 234 -3.28 9.23 -20.06
N ALA A 235 -3.86 8.07 -20.40
CA ALA A 235 -3.72 6.84 -19.59
C ALA A 235 -2.28 6.27 -19.52
N ARG A 236 -1.40 6.62 -20.48
CA ARG A 236 -0.01 6.15 -20.55
C ARG A 236 1.00 7.18 -20.06
N TRP A 237 0.66 8.47 -20.16
CA TRP A 237 1.52 9.61 -19.89
C TRP A 237 1.33 10.13 -18.46
N LEU A 238 0.09 10.26 -17.96
CA LEU A 238 -0.18 10.60 -16.55
C LEU A 238 0.25 9.48 -15.59
N LEU A 239 0.21 8.22 -16.04
CA LEU A 239 0.63 7.06 -15.24
C LEU A 239 2.09 6.64 -15.51
N GLY A 240 2.83 7.38 -16.34
CA GLY A 240 4.11 6.94 -16.91
C GLY A 240 5.20 8.02 -16.92
N GLY A 241 5.66 8.44 -15.74
CA GLY A 241 6.77 9.41 -15.61
C GLY A 241 8.10 8.88 -16.15
N GLY A 242 8.36 9.11 -17.44
CA GLY A 242 9.54 8.63 -18.17
C GLY A 242 10.12 9.65 -19.14
N ARG A 243 11.37 9.46 -19.56
CA ARG A 243 12.05 10.31 -20.56
C ARG A 243 11.76 9.77 -21.95
N GLU A 244 10.75 10.31 -22.61
CA GLU A 244 10.48 9.98 -24.02
C GLU A 244 11.00 11.09 -24.96
N HIS A 245 11.30 10.71 -26.20
CA HIS A 245 11.84 11.62 -27.21
C HIS A 245 10.87 11.79 -28.39
N VAL A 246 10.75 13.01 -28.90
CA VAL A 246 9.78 13.36 -29.95
C VAL A 246 10.49 13.61 -31.27
N GLY A 247 9.94 13.07 -32.36
CA GLY A 247 10.27 13.51 -33.70
C GLY A 247 9.01 13.82 -34.50
N ILE A 248 9.11 14.79 -35.40
CA ILE A 248 8.01 15.26 -36.23
C ILE A 248 8.41 15.09 -37.70
N VAL A 249 7.55 14.46 -38.51
CA VAL A 249 7.72 14.33 -39.96
C VAL A 249 6.83 15.37 -40.63
N ILE A 250 7.42 16.25 -41.45
CA ILE A 250 6.71 17.34 -42.11
C ILE A 250 6.93 17.28 -43.62
N GLY A 251 5.88 17.65 -44.36
CA GLY A 251 5.80 17.68 -45.80
C GLY A 251 4.34 17.85 -46.24
N ASN A 252 4.11 18.16 -47.51
CA ASN A 252 2.74 18.31 -48.04
C ASN A 252 1.98 16.99 -47.97
N ASP A 253 0.70 17.05 -48.32
CA ASP A 253 -0.13 15.87 -48.39
C ASP A 253 0.38 14.83 -49.42
N ALA A 254 0.05 13.56 -49.18
CA ALA A 254 0.35 12.40 -50.01
C ALA A 254 1.84 12.20 -50.41
N CYS A 255 2.80 12.90 -49.80
CA CYS A 255 4.23 12.67 -50.06
C CYS A 255 4.79 11.38 -49.41
N GLY A 256 3.98 10.64 -48.65
CA GLY A 256 4.34 9.32 -48.08
C GLY A 256 4.72 9.31 -46.60
N LYS A 257 4.55 10.41 -45.87
CA LYS A 257 4.91 10.51 -44.45
C LYS A 257 4.30 9.38 -43.59
N THR A 258 3.03 9.05 -43.82
CA THR A 258 2.33 7.97 -43.09
C THR A 258 2.85 6.59 -43.48
N THR A 259 3.19 6.39 -44.76
CA THR A 259 3.92 5.20 -45.26
C THR A 259 5.25 5.02 -44.56
N PHE A 260 5.97 6.11 -44.25
CA PHE A 260 7.25 6.07 -43.54
C PHE A 260 7.08 5.58 -42.09
N LEU A 261 6.05 6.03 -41.36
CA LEU A 261 5.77 5.52 -40.01
C LEU A 261 5.44 4.02 -40.04
N TYR A 262 4.49 3.60 -40.88
CA TYR A 262 4.11 2.17 -40.96
C TYR A 262 5.25 1.28 -41.46
N ARG A 263 6.11 1.78 -42.37
CA ARG A 263 7.30 1.04 -42.85
C ARG A 263 8.37 0.90 -41.79
N LEU A 264 8.49 1.87 -40.86
CA LEU A 264 9.37 1.76 -39.70
C LEU A 264 8.79 0.83 -38.62
N LYS A 265 7.47 0.89 -38.37
CA LYS A 265 6.80 0.09 -37.33
C LYS A 265 6.58 -1.38 -37.72
N MET A 266 6.20 -1.65 -38.97
CA MET A 266 5.82 -2.98 -39.46
C MET A 266 6.80 -3.60 -40.47
N GLY A 267 7.83 -2.86 -40.91
CA GLY A 267 8.87 -3.35 -41.82
C GLY A 267 8.45 -3.55 -43.28
N VAL A 268 7.17 -3.36 -43.62
CA VAL A 268 6.62 -3.50 -44.98
C VAL A 268 6.19 -2.14 -45.56
N PRO A 269 6.36 -1.91 -46.87
CA PRO A 269 5.88 -0.69 -47.52
C PRO A 269 4.35 -0.72 -47.69
N VAL A 270 3.68 0.32 -47.19
CA VAL A 270 2.25 0.56 -47.41
C VAL A 270 2.05 1.46 -48.65
N THR A 271 0.90 1.39 -49.31
CA THR A 271 0.57 2.35 -50.37
C THR A 271 0.37 3.74 -49.78
N THR A 272 1.08 4.74 -50.33
CA THR A 272 0.90 6.13 -49.90
C THR A 272 -0.50 6.64 -50.22
N ILE A 273 -1.18 7.05 -49.16
CA ILE A 273 -2.41 7.83 -49.16
C ILE A 273 -2.10 9.24 -48.63
N PRO A 274 -3.04 10.19 -48.78
CA PRO A 274 -3.04 11.42 -48.01
C PRO A 274 -2.73 11.21 -46.51
N THR A 275 -1.87 12.07 -45.96
CA THR A 275 -1.76 12.25 -44.51
C THR A 275 -2.82 13.26 -44.15
N ILE A 276 -3.85 12.84 -43.43
CA ILE A 276 -4.92 13.74 -43.05
C ILE A 276 -4.90 13.89 -41.52
N GLY A 277 -4.50 15.08 -41.08
CA GLY A 277 -4.24 15.39 -39.68
C GLY A 277 -2.83 15.03 -39.26
N PHE A 278 -2.71 14.01 -38.40
CA PHE A 278 -1.42 13.45 -38.00
C PHE A 278 -1.56 11.98 -37.59
N ASN A 279 -0.46 11.25 -37.64
CA ASN A 279 -0.35 9.86 -37.16
C ASN A 279 0.84 9.75 -36.18
N VAL A 280 0.71 8.94 -35.14
CA VAL A 280 1.71 8.81 -34.07
C VAL A 280 2.16 7.37 -33.91
N GLU A 281 3.47 7.14 -33.99
CA GLU A 281 4.07 5.84 -33.79
C GLU A 281 5.30 5.90 -32.88
N THR A 282 5.23 5.26 -31.71
CA THR A 282 6.41 5.01 -30.87
C THR A 282 7.21 3.84 -31.40
N MET A 283 8.48 4.10 -31.69
CA MET A 283 9.51 3.10 -31.99
C MET A 283 10.35 2.86 -30.74
N GLU A 284 10.61 1.60 -30.43
CA GLU A 284 11.52 1.17 -29.37
C GLU A 284 12.80 0.63 -30.00
N TYR A 285 13.94 1.26 -29.69
CA TYR A 285 15.23 0.80 -30.16
C TYR A 285 15.75 -0.35 -29.27
N ALA A 286 16.66 -1.18 -29.80
CA ALA A 286 17.21 -2.34 -29.09
C ALA A 286 18.10 -2.00 -27.87
N ASP A 287 18.33 -0.71 -27.58
CA ASP A 287 18.95 -0.16 -26.38
C ASP A 287 17.94 0.36 -25.34
N GLY A 288 16.63 0.19 -25.59
CA GLY A 288 15.52 0.56 -24.69
C GLY A 288 15.04 2.01 -24.80
N GLU A 289 15.75 2.85 -25.58
CA GLU A 289 15.35 4.22 -25.86
C GLU A 289 14.13 4.27 -26.79
N LYS A 290 13.22 5.21 -26.55
CA LYS A 290 11.93 5.33 -27.26
C LYS A 290 11.79 6.66 -27.96
N VAL A 291 11.38 6.61 -29.23
CA VAL A 291 11.08 7.78 -30.04
C VAL A 291 9.66 7.69 -30.53
N THR A 292 8.84 8.65 -30.11
CA THR A 292 7.48 8.85 -30.58
C THR A 292 7.51 9.78 -31.78
N LEU A 293 7.23 9.24 -32.97
CA LEU A 293 7.22 10.00 -34.22
C LEU A 293 5.80 10.44 -34.59
N TRP A 294 5.64 11.74 -34.82
CA TRP A 294 4.42 12.42 -35.24
C TRP A 294 4.53 12.78 -36.72
N ASP A 295 3.79 12.10 -37.58
CA ASP A 295 3.60 12.50 -38.98
C ASP A 295 2.52 13.58 -39.04
N ILE A 296 2.84 14.83 -39.38
CA ILE A 296 1.88 15.96 -39.36
C ILE A 296 1.66 16.52 -40.77
N GLY A 297 0.40 16.69 -41.19
CA GLY A 297 0.07 17.45 -42.40
C GLY A 297 -1.42 17.64 -42.70
N ASP A 298 -1.71 18.75 -43.37
CA ASP A 298 -2.99 19.10 -44.00
C ASP A 298 -2.66 19.59 -45.44
N PRO A 299 -3.40 19.15 -46.49
CA PRO A 299 -3.17 19.57 -47.87
C PRO A 299 -3.36 21.07 -48.12
N ASP A 300 -4.33 21.70 -47.45
CA ASP A 300 -4.78 23.07 -47.69
C ASP A 300 -4.27 24.07 -46.63
N ARG A 301 -3.84 23.57 -45.46
CA ARG A 301 -3.51 24.41 -44.28
C ARG A 301 -2.09 24.19 -43.77
N ILE A 302 -1.09 24.71 -44.50
CA ILE A 302 0.30 24.75 -44.01
C ILE A 302 0.45 25.40 -42.61
N ASP A 303 -0.41 26.35 -42.27
CA ASP A 303 -0.42 27.00 -40.95
C ASP A 303 -0.86 26.04 -39.82
N PHE A 304 -1.72 25.06 -40.09
CA PHE A 304 -2.12 24.01 -39.13
C PHE A 304 -0.91 23.14 -38.73
N SER A 305 -0.04 22.81 -39.68
CA SER A 305 1.22 22.11 -39.39
C SER A 305 2.20 22.96 -38.57
N MET A 306 2.17 24.30 -38.68
CA MET A 306 2.98 25.18 -37.83
C MET A 306 2.37 25.30 -36.42
N GLU A 307 1.04 25.35 -36.36
CA GLU A 307 0.23 25.48 -35.15
C GLU A 307 0.41 24.26 -34.23
N TYR A 308 0.47 23.04 -34.79
CA TYR A 308 0.82 21.81 -34.06
C TYR A 308 2.30 21.75 -33.65
N LEU A 309 3.21 22.29 -34.46
CA LEU A 309 4.64 22.34 -34.13
C LEU A 309 4.89 23.18 -32.86
N ARG A 310 4.20 24.31 -32.70
CA ARG A 310 4.24 25.11 -31.44
C ARG A 310 3.74 24.29 -30.25
N MET A 311 2.55 23.72 -30.39
CA MET A 311 1.90 22.93 -29.34
C MET A 311 2.78 21.76 -28.85
N GLY A 312 3.43 21.04 -29.79
CA GLY A 312 4.38 19.98 -29.46
C GLY A 312 5.66 20.48 -28.78
N MET A 313 6.14 21.68 -29.08
CA MET A 313 7.27 22.30 -28.36
C MET A 313 6.87 22.75 -26.95
N GLU A 314 5.66 23.26 -26.76
CA GLU A 314 5.16 23.72 -25.46
C GLU A 314 4.95 22.52 -24.51
N MET A 315 4.25 21.48 -24.96
CA MET A 315 4.13 20.22 -24.22
C MET A 315 5.48 19.61 -23.82
N MET A 316 6.51 19.73 -24.67
CA MET A 316 7.84 19.21 -24.34
C MET A 316 8.54 19.98 -23.22
N LEU A 317 8.20 21.25 -22.99
CA LEU A 317 8.73 22.02 -21.85
C LEU A 317 8.11 21.53 -20.54
N ASP A 318 6.80 21.29 -20.52
CA ASP A 318 6.04 20.95 -19.31
C ASP A 318 6.44 19.59 -18.69
N VAL A 319 7.01 18.68 -19.50
CA VAL A 319 7.56 17.38 -19.03
C VAL A 319 9.08 17.23 -19.22
N GLU A 320 9.82 18.35 -19.29
CA GLU A 320 11.29 18.39 -19.40
C GLU A 320 11.92 17.58 -20.57
N ALA A 321 11.16 17.32 -21.65
CA ALA A 321 11.60 16.50 -22.78
C ALA A 321 12.62 17.25 -23.66
N LYS A 322 13.83 16.71 -23.83
CA LYS A 322 15.00 17.52 -24.24
C LYS A 322 15.35 17.59 -25.73
N HIS A 323 14.93 16.61 -26.53
CA HIS A 323 15.36 16.48 -27.92
C HIS A 323 14.15 16.37 -28.85
N MET A 324 14.06 17.27 -29.84
CA MET A 324 13.03 17.25 -30.88
C MET A 324 13.69 17.09 -32.26
N PHE A 325 13.16 16.19 -33.10
CA PHE A 325 13.54 16.08 -34.51
C PHE A 325 12.48 16.68 -35.42
N ILE A 326 12.89 17.36 -36.49
CA ILE A 326 11.99 17.83 -37.55
C ILE A 326 12.50 17.28 -38.89
N ILE A 327 11.74 16.36 -39.48
CA ILE A 327 12.16 15.51 -40.59
C ILE A 327 11.45 15.99 -41.85
N PHE A 328 12.21 16.49 -42.83
CA PHE A 328 11.66 16.94 -44.11
C PHE A 328 11.60 15.78 -45.09
N ASN A 329 10.39 15.24 -45.30
CA ASN A 329 10.20 14.21 -46.32
C ASN A 329 10.26 14.82 -47.73
N GLN A 330 10.81 14.07 -48.68
CA GLN A 330 10.83 14.46 -50.09
C GLN A 330 9.39 14.51 -50.63
N GLN A 331 9.07 15.60 -51.35
CA GLN A 331 7.75 15.80 -51.93
C GLN A 331 7.61 15.00 -53.23
N ASP A 332 7.54 13.66 -53.08
CA ASP A 332 7.70 12.68 -54.15
C ASP A 332 6.67 12.81 -55.28
N LEU A 333 5.46 13.27 -54.99
CA LEU A 333 4.40 13.50 -55.97
C LEU A 333 4.49 14.86 -56.70
N LEU A 334 5.28 15.82 -56.21
CA LEU A 334 5.48 17.11 -56.87
C LEU A 334 6.57 17.02 -57.95
N SER A 335 6.47 17.88 -58.98
CA SER A 335 7.54 18.02 -59.98
C SER A 335 8.85 18.48 -59.34
N ALA A 336 9.98 18.25 -60.02
CA ALA A 336 11.30 18.62 -59.50
C ALA A 336 11.45 20.12 -59.24
N GLU A 337 10.80 20.96 -60.05
CA GLU A 337 10.84 22.43 -59.95
C GLU A 337 9.96 22.95 -58.79
N GLU A 338 8.74 22.43 -58.66
CA GLU A 338 7.82 22.79 -57.57
C GLU A 338 8.34 22.31 -56.21
N ARG A 339 8.87 21.08 -56.15
CA ARG A 339 9.46 20.46 -54.95
C ARG A 339 10.53 21.34 -54.31
N VAL A 340 11.44 21.91 -55.11
CA VAL A 340 12.52 22.78 -54.61
C VAL A 340 11.97 24.08 -54.01
N LYS A 341 10.92 24.66 -54.61
CA LYS A 341 10.24 25.84 -54.07
C LYS A 341 9.51 25.51 -52.77
N VAL A 342 8.66 24.47 -52.77
CA VAL A 342 7.82 24.08 -51.64
C VAL A 342 8.65 23.75 -50.40
N ILE A 343 9.71 22.95 -50.52
CA ILE A 343 10.57 22.59 -49.39
C ILE A 343 11.24 23.84 -48.80
N LYS A 344 11.71 24.76 -49.66
CA LYS A 344 12.33 26.02 -49.22
C LYS A 344 11.35 26.92 -48.46
N ASP A 345 10.15 27.12 -49.00
CA ASP A 345 9.14 28.02 -48.43
C ASP A 345 8.59 27.45 -47.09
N LEU A 346 8.40 26.12 -47.01
CA LEU A 346 8.02 25.41 -45.78
C LEU A 346 9.11 25.48 -44.70
N LYS A 347 10.37 25.29 -45.08
CA LYS A 347 11.51 25.33 -44.15
C LYS A 347 11.72 26.71 -43.52
N ALA A 348 11.62 27.77 -44.32
CA ALA A 348 11.72 29.14 -43.82
C ALA A 348 10.61 29.50 -42.82
N ARG A 349 9.42 28.88 -42.95
CA ARG A 349 8.31 29.01 -42.00
C ARG A 349 8.65 28.32 -40.67
N ILE A 350 9.05 27.05 -40.72
CA ILE A 350 9.45 26.24 -39.56
C ILE A 350 10.60 26.90 -38.77
N GLU A 351 11.62 27.40 -39.46
CA GLU A 351 12.77 28.08 -38.83
C GLU A 351 12.38 29.38 -38.10
N ALA A 352 11.24 30.00 -38.44
CA ALA A 352 10.69 31.13 -37.69
C ALA A 352 9.94 30.67 -36.43
N GLU A 353 9.17 29.59 -36.50
CA GLU A 353 8.33 29.07 -35.40
C GLU A 353 9.15 28.45 -34.25
N ILE A 354 10.24 27.74 -34.56
CA ILE A 354 11.07 27.09 -33.53
C ILE A 354 11.95 28.08 -32.76
N LYS A 355 12.16 29.29 -33.29
CA LYS A 355 13.12 30.28 -32.81
C LYS A 355 12.91 30.72 -31.33
N PRO A 356 11.69 30.83 -30.78
CA PRO A 356 11.48 31.11 -29.34
C PRO A 356 11.85 29.93 -28.41
N TYR A 357 12.00 28.72 -28.96
CA TYR A 357 12.18 27.47 -28.20
C TYR A 357 13.59 26.87 -28.33
N THR A 358 14.41 27.33 -29.29
CA THR A 358 15.78 26.82 -29.53
C THR A 358 16.78 27.04 -28.37
N GLU A 359 16.47 27.92 -27.40
CA GLU A 359 17.26 28.07 -26.17
C GLU A 359 16.82 27.11 -25.05
N LYS A 360 15.65 26.47 -25.20
CA LYS A 360 15.03 25.58 -24.21
C LYS A 360 15.06 24.10 -24.62
N LEU A 361 15.05 23.81 -25.93
CA LEU A 361 14.96 22.46 -26.53
C LEU A 361 16.09 22.23 -27.55
N ASP A 362 16.69 21.03 -27.61
CA ASP A 362 17.61 20.63 -28.69
C ASP A 362 16.79 20.18 -29.91
N ILE A 363 16.32 21.17 -30.67
CA ILE A 363 15.53 20.99 -31.89
C ILE A 363 16.47 20.82 -33.09
N ARG A 364 16.30 19.75 -33.87
CA ARG A 364 17.14 19.45 -35.05
C ARG A 364 16.34 19.20 -36.31
N ILE A 365 16.54 20.06 -37.31
CA ILE A 365 16.03 19.88 -38.67
C ILE A 365 16.92 18.85 -39.40
N LEU A 366 16.30 17.72 -39.79
CA LEU A 366 16.89 16.65 -40.57
C LEU A 366 16.38 16.73 -42.02
N ASP A 367 17.16 17.45 -42.83
CA ASP A 367 16.89 17.74 -44.24
C ASP A 367 17.88 16.95 -45.11
N TYR A 368 17.45 15.77 -45.58
CA TYR A 368 18.27 14.82 -46.33
C TYR A 368 17.88 14.83 -47.82
N PRO A 369 18.75 15.32 -48.73
CA PRO A 369 18.49 15.26 -50.16
C PRO A 369 18.29 13.82 -50.63
N GLY A 370 17.12 13.53 -51.21
CA GLY A 370 16.75 12.17 -51.60
C GLY A 370 15.94 11.38 -50.57
N LEU A 371 15.51 11.96 -49.44
CA LEU A 371 14.74 11.27 -48.39
C LEU A 371 13.29 11.00 -48.82
N SER A 372 13.10 9.95 -49.61
CA SER A 372 11.79 9.48 -50.06
C SER A 372 11.22 8.46 -49.07
N ALA A 373 10.16 8.85 -48.34
CA ALA A 373 9.36 7.94 -47.52
C ALA A 373 8.76 6.77 -48.34
N LEU A 374 8.26 7.08 -49.54
CA LEU A 374 7.66 6.12 -50.47
C LEU A 374 8.69 5.09 -50.96
N GLY A 375 9.87 5.54 -51.43
CA GLY A 375 10.95 4.66 -51.87
C GLY A 375 11.68 3.95 -50.72
N GLY A 376 11.76 4.58 -49.54
CA GLY A 376 12.66 4.21 -48.45
C GLY A 376 14.09 4.73 -48.63
N THR A 377 14.29 5.64 -49.59
CA THR A 377 15.60 6.24 -49.90
C THR A 377 16.02 7.16 -48.74
N GLN A 378 17.31 7.12 -48.35
CA GLN A 378 17.87 7.76 -47.15
C GLN A 378 17.26 7.35 -45.77
N LEU A 379 16.23 6.50 -45.73
CA LEU A 379 15.54 6.10 -44.48
C LEU A 379 16.50 5.57 -43.40
N HIS A 380 17.45 4.71 -43.81
CA HIS A 380 18.48 4.18 -42.91
C HIS A 380 19.47 5.25 -42.42
N ALA A 381 19.80 6.25 -43.25
CA ALA A 381 20.69 7.34 -42.87
C ALA A 381 20.01 8.28 -41.84
N LEU A 382 18.75 8.64 -42.08
CA LEU A 382 17.93 9.41 -41.15
C LEU A 382 17.82 8.71 -39.79
N MET A 383 17.39 7.45 -39.78
CA MET A 383 17.24 6.66 -38.55
C MET A 383 18.56 6.48 -37.79
N THR A 384 19.68 6.45 -38.52
CA THR A 384 21.03 6.45 -37.92
C THR A 384 21.37 7.80 -37.29
N GLU A 385 20.95 8.94 -37.86
CA GLU A 385 21.23 10.26 -37.29
C GLU A 385 20.34 10.62 -36.09
N ILE A 386 19.07 10.21 -36.11
CA ILE A 386 18.19 10.23 -34.94
C ILE A 386 18.85 9.41 -33.83
N ARG A 387 19.26 8.16 -34.10
CA ARG A 387 19.91 7.30 -33.10
C ARG A 387 21.27 7.85 -32.63
N LYS A 388 22.09 8.46 -33.50
CA LYS A 388 23.34 9.17 -33.10
C LYS A 388 23.10 10.39 -32.22
N THR A 389 21.95 11.05 -32.38
CA THR A 389 21.59 12.23 -31.58
C THR A 389 21.12 11.84 -30.18
N LEU A 390 20.36 10.75 -30.09
CA LEU A 390 19.87 10.19 -28.82
C LEU A 390 20.94 9.39 -28.09
N GLN A 391 21.86 8.74 -28.81
CA GLN A 391 23.12 8.28 -28.23
C GLN A 391 23.84 9.48 -27.59
N PRO A 392 24.23 9.41 -26.30
CA PRO A 392 24.82 10.54 -25.60
C PRO A 392 25.99 11.15 -26.38
N LYS A 393 25.87 12.46 -26.65
CA LYS A 393 26.67 13.17 -27.66
C LYS A 393 28.15 13.01 -27.38
N LYS A 394 28.80 12.19 -28.20
CA LYS A 394 30.20 11.80 -28.03
C LYS A 394 31.10 13.00 -28.27
N SER A 395 31.80 13.42 -27.21
CA SER A 395 32.88 14.40 -27.30
C SER A 395 33.94 13.88 -28.29
N SER A 396 34.64 14.78 -28.98
CA SER A 396 35.74 14.37 -29.87
C SER A 396 36.98 13.87 -29.11
N THR A 397 36.91 13.76 -27.78
CA THR A 397 37.86 13.06 -26.90
C THR A 397 37.43 11.61 -26.67
N ASP A 398 37.31 10.85 -27.77
CA ASP A 398 37.10 9.40 -27.81
C ASP A 398 36.00 8.87 -26.88
N THR A 399 34.75 9.30 -27.07
CA THR A 399 33.64 8.83 -26.21
C THR A 399 33.18 7.40 -26.48
N LYS A 400 33.88 6.59 -27.28
CA LYS A 400 33.73 5.12 -27.15
C LYS A 400 34.52 4.64 -25.93
N THR A 401 35.72 5.16 -25.71
CA THR A 401 36.44 5.01 -24.43
C THR A 401 35.79 5.83 -23.31
N GLU A 402 35.21 7.00 -23.57
CA GLU A 402 34.58 7.86 -22.52
C GLU A 402 33.17 7.39 -22.10
N ILE A 403 32.36 6.74 -22.96
CA ILE A 403 31.16 6.00 -22.48
C ILE A 403 31.59 4.74 -21.73
N ALA A 404 32.61 4.00 -22.21
CA ALA A 404 33.15 2.90 -21.44
C ALA A 404 33.67 3.37 -20.06
N LYS A 405 34.23 4.59 -19.94
CA LYS A 405 34.55 5.23 -18.66
C LYS A 405 33.31 5.65 -17.85
N LEU A 406 32.28 6.20 -18.48
CA LEU A 406 31.04 6.58 -17.76
C LEU A 406 30.24 5.36 -17.27
N GLU A 407 30.35 4.23 -17.96
CA GLU A 407 29.82 2.92 -17.56
C GLU A 407 30.74 2.21 -16.54
N GLN A 408 32.06 2.43 -16.59
CA GLN A 408 33.00 2.10 -15.49
C GLN A 408 32.80 2.98 -14.23
N GLY A 409 32.03 4.07 -14.35
CA GLY A 409 31.85 5.07 -13.30
C GLY A 409 33.02 6.04 -13.16
N PRO A 410 32.90 7.05 -12.28
CA PRO A 410 34.00 7.96 -11.96
C PRO A 410 35.21 7.16 -11.44
N SER A 411 36.43 7.55 -11.83
CA SER A 411 37.64 6.82 -11.43
C SER A 411 37.89 6.91 -9.93
N GLU A 412 38.64 5.96 -9.38
CA GLU A 412 39.00 5.95 -7.96
C GLU A 412 39.70 7.26 -7.53
N GLU A 413 40.57 7.82 -8.36
CA GLU A 413 41.23 9.11 -8.12
C GLU A 413 40.25 10.30 -8.20
N GLU A 414 39.26 10.26 -9.10
CA GLU A 414 38.20 11.27 -9.15
C GLU A 414 37.31 11.21 -7.90
N LEU A 415 36.94 10.00 -7.48
CA LEU A 415 36.20 9.75 -6.24
C LEU A 415 36.98 10.26 -5.03
N ILE A 416 38.28 9.95 -4.91
CA ILE A 416 39.18 10.48 -3.87
C ILE A 416 39.21 12.02 -3.88
N ASN A 417 39.19 12.67 -5.05
CA ASN A 417 39.15 14.14 -5.13
C ASN A 417 37.78 14.72 -4.74
N ARG A 418 36.66 14.06 -5.07
CA ARG A 418 35.32 14.41 -4.56
C ARG A 418 35.27 14.28 -3.02
N ILE A 419 35.87 13.24 -2.46
CA ILE A 419 35.97 13.00 -1.01
C ILE A 419 36.84 14.07 -0.33
N ARG A 420 38.00 14.43 -0.90
CA ARG A 420 38.84 15.55 -0.41
C ARG A 420 38.05 16.85 -0.32
N LYS A 421 37.29 17.20 -1.37
CA LYS A 421 36.47 18.42 -1.39
C LYS A 421 35.37 18.36 -0.32
N ALA A 422 34.55 17.30 -0.34
CA ALA A 422 33.43 17.16 0.60
C ALA A 422 33.88 17.12 2.06
N ASN A 423 34.98 16.41 2.37
CA ASN A 423 35.56 16.40 3.72
C ASN A 423 36.00 17.81 4.16
N ALA A 424 36.66 18.58 3.29
CA ALA A 424 37.16 19.93 3.59
C ALA A 424 36.04 20.97 3.77
N GLU A 425 34.90 20.78 3.08
CA GLU A 425 33.69 21.60 3.23
C GLU A 425 32.78 21.11 4.37
N SER A 426 33.05 19.94 4.97
CA SER A 426 32.18 19.34 5.99
C SER A 426 32.45 19.83 7.42
N ALA A 427 31.37 20.03 8.19
CA ALA A 427 31.45 20.26 9.62
C ALA A 427 32.03 19.03 10.37
N ASN A 428 32.64 19.26 11.54
CA ASN A 428 33.12 18.18 12.41
C ASN A 428 31.97 17.23 12.83
N ALA A 429 32.32 16.00 13.24
CA ALA A 429 31.34 14.93 13.47
C ALA A 429 30.21 15.33 14.44
N GLN A 430 30.53 15.93 15.60
CA GLN A 430 29.51 16.33 16.58
C GLN A 430 28.62 17.46 16.05
N SER A 431 29.21 18.47 15.41
CA SER A 431 28.46 19.58 14.81
C SER A 431 27.51 19.10 13.71
N PHE A 432 28.00 18.21 12.84
CA PHE A 432 27.20 17.58 11.80
C PHE A 432 26.04 16.76 12.36
N TRP A 433 26.29 15.95 13.40
CA TRP A 433 25.26 15.13 14.04
C TRP A 433 24.18 15.98 14.69
N ASN A 434 24.56 17.07 15.37
CA ASN A 434 23.59 18.02 15.94
C ASN A 434 22.69 18.59 14.84
N SER A 435 23.28 19.17 13.77
CA SER A 435 22.51 19.76 12.67
C SER A 435 21.66 18.76 11.89
N PHE A 436 22.05 17.48 11.83
CA PHE A 436 21.20 16.41 11.30
C PHE A 436 20.01 16.11 12.22
N MET A 437 20.23 16.09 13.54
CA MET A 437 19.20 15.78 14.53
C MET A 437 18.20 16.93 14.73
N ASP A 438 18.63 18.19 14.70
CA ASP A 438 17.72 19.35 14.76
C ASP A 438 17.14 19.76 13.38
N GLY A 439 17.80 19.41 12.28
CA GLY A 439 17.38 19.70 10.90
C GLY A 439 18.05 20.93 10.25
N SER A 440 18.95 21.61 10.95
CA SER A 440 19.63 22.85 10.54
C SER A 440 20.77 22.70 9.52
N LEU A 441 20.99 21.52 8.93
CA LEU A 441 22.03 21.30 7.91
C LEU A 441 21.99 22.38 6.81
N GLU A 442 23.12 22.75 6.22
CA GLU A 442 23.17 23.77 5.14
C GLU A 442 22.99 23.17 3.73
N ALA A 443 23.57 22.00 3.46
CA ALA A 443 23.44 21.27 2.19
C ALA A 443 22.80 19.87 2.37
N TRP A 444 22.38 19.24 1.28
CA TRP A 444 21.96 17.83 1.27
C TRP A 444 22.34 17.18 -0.06
N ASP A 445 23.47 16.49 -0.07
CA ASP A 445 24.05 15.81 -1.24
C ASP A 445 24.34 14.33 -0.94
N HIS A 446 24.94 13.61 -1.89
CA HIS A 446 25.28 12.19 -1.74
C HIS A 446 26.27 11.93 -0.59
N TYR A 447 27.27 12.79 -0.40
CA TYR A 447 28.20 12.66 0.72
C TYR A 447 27.49 12.84 2.07
N THR A 448 26.63 13.86 2.17
CA THR A 448 25.80 14.16 3.34
C THR A 448 24.84 13.02 3.67
N HIS A 449 24.20 12.44 2.65
CA HIS A 449 23.28 11.30 2.81
C HIS A 449 24.00 10.05 3.32
N LEU A 450 25.14 9.69 2.73
CA LEU A 450 25.95 8.55 3.19
C LEU A 450 26.50 8.78 4.61
N ARG A 451 26.89 10.01 4.95
CA ARG A 451 27.37 10.38 6.30
C ARG A 451 26.26 10.25 7.33
N ALA A 452 25.06 10.73 7.02
CA ALA A 452 23.89 10.53 7.85
C ALA A 452 23.58 9.02 8.04
N GLY A 453 23.60 8.24 6.96
CA GLY A 453 23.41 6.78 7.01
C GLY A 453 24.43 6.08 7.90
N PHE A 454 25.73 6.41 7.78
CA PHE A 454 26.77 5.88 8.66
C PHE A 454 26.56 6.28 10.12
N PHE A 455 26.21 7.53 10.40
CA PHE A 455 26.04 8.03 11.76
C PHE A 455 24.83 7.41 12.46
N VAL A 456 23.73 7.19 11.72
CA VAL A 456 22.54 6.46 12.19
C VAL A 456 22.85 4.98 12.39
N MET A 457 23.53 4.33 11.45
CA MET A 457 23.97 2.94 11.59
C MET A 457 24.88 2.74 12.82
N HIS A 458 25.82 3.66 13.06
CA HIS A 458 26.67 3.67 14.25
C HIS A 458 25.87 3.92 15.56
N ASP A 459 24.77 4.68 15.51
CA ASP A 459 23.84 4.84 16.64
C ASP A 459 23.10 3.54 16.94
N CYS A 460 22.56 2.92 15.89
CA CYS A 460 21.77 1.70 15.93
C CYS A 460 22.62 0.49 16.37
N PHE A 461 23.85 0.37 15.89
CA PHE A 461 24.80 -0.64 16.35
C PHE A 461 25.22 -0.43 17.81
N ALA A 462 25.29 0.82 18.31
CA ALA A 462 25.49 1.10 19.73
C ALA A 462 24.26 0.73 20.59
N LYS A 463 23.04 0.86 20.05
CA LYS A 463 21.78 0.34 20.63
C LYS A 463 21.65 -1.19 20.54
N GLY A 464 22.40 -1.84 19.64
CA GLY A 464 22.40 -3.29 19.40
C GLY A 464 21.48 -3.80 18.29
N LEU A 465 20.93 -2.89 17.48
CA LEU A 465 20.03 -3.14 16.36
C LEU A 465 20.77 -3.74 15.15
N GLY A 466 20.06 -4.52 14.33
CA GLY A 466 20.57 -5.01 13.04
C GLY A 466 20.44 -4.01 11.89
N LEU A 467 21.04 -4.34 10.74
CA LEU A 467 21.12 -3.47 9.56
C LEU A 467 19.74 -3.11 8.95
N LEU A 468 18.74 -3.99 9.09
CA LEU A 468 17.38 -3.72 8.60
C LEU A 468 16.68 -2.71 9.51
N GLU A 469 16.84 -2.89 10.81
CA GLU A 469 16.36 -1.99 11.85
C GLU A 469 17.03 -0.61 11.75
N CYS A 470 18.33 -0.54 11.41
CA CYS A 470 19.02 0.70 11.04
C CYS A 470 18.35 1.44 9.87
N ALA A 471 17.75 0.71 8.92
CA ALA A 471 17.11 1.30 7.75
C ALA A 471 15.75 1.92 8.09
N GLU A 472 14.97 1.31 8.98
CA GLU A 472 13.72 1.91 9.49
C GLU A 472 14.02 3.22 10.25
N GLU A 473 15.00 3.20 11.18
CA GLU A 473 15.45 4.40 11.92
C GLU A 473 15.95 5.50 10.96
N PHE A 474 16.70 5.14 9.91
CA PHE A 474 17.18 6.10 8.92
C PHE A 474 16.03 6.66 8.06
N MET A 475 15.06 5.85 7.63
CA MET A 475 13.87 6.33 6.92
C MET A 475 13.01 7.25 7.80
N ALA A 476 12.85 6.95 9.09
CA ALA A 476 12.15 7.83 10.04
C ALA A 476 12.83 9.20 10.15
N HIS A 477 14.17 9.24 10.23
CA HIS A 477 14.91 10.51 10.19
C HIS A 477 14.77 11.24 8.83
N LEU A 478 14.76 10.54 7.71
CA LEU A 478 14.58 11.12 6.37
C LEU A 478 13.17 11.74 6.20
N ASN A 479 12.13 11.08 6.72
CA ASN A 479 10.75 11.60 6.70
C ASN A 479 10.60 12.85 7.58
N ARG A 480 11.19 12.85 8.78
CA ARG A 480 11.25 14.02 9.66
C ARG A 480 11.93 15.23 9.00
N LEU A 481 13.03 15.01 8.27
CA LEU A 481 13.71 16.08 7.53
C LEU A 481 12.86 16.61 6.36
N ARG A 482 12.15 15.73 5.65
CA ARG A 482 11.14 16.10 4.64
C ARG A 482 10.03 16.96 5.22
N GLU A 483 9.50 16.62 6.39
CA GLU A 483 8.47 17.41 7.07
C GLU A 483 8.97 18.77 7.57
N GLY A 484 10.23 18.85 8.01
CA GLY A 484 10.87 20.11 8.40
C GLY A 484 11.23 21.05 7.25
N ASN A 485 11.58 20.53 6.06
CA ASN A 485 11.90 21.34 4.87
C ASN A 485 11.60 20.59 3.54
N PRO A 486 10.33 20.61 3.07
CA PRO A 486 9.91 19.83 1.90
C PRO A 486 10.60 20.20 0.59
N GLU A 487 10.93 21.47 0.38
CA GLU A 487 11.55 21.95 -0.87
C GLU A 487 12.92 21.34 -1.12
N ARG A 488 13.65 21.04 -0.04
CA ARG A 488 15.03 20.54 -0.07
C ARG A 488 15.14 19.03 0.10
N PHE A 489 14.32 18.41 0.95
CA PHE A 489 14.34 16.97 1.20
C PHE A 489 13.25 16.24 0.40
N ARG A 490 13.38 16.25 -0.93
CA ARG A 490 12.37 15.72 -1.86
C ARG A 490 12.34 14.19 -1.91
N ASN A 491 11.15 13.60 -1.70
CA ASN A 491 10.75 12.19 -1.90
C ASN A 491 11.87 11.12 -1.73
N THR A 492 12.35 10.99 -0.50
CA THR A 492 13.46 10.08 -0.09
C THR A 492 13.01 8.67 0.32
N ALA A 493 11.70 8.39 0.42
CA ALA A 493 11.19 7.11 0.90
C ALA A 493 11.34 5.99 -0.15
N HIS A 494 12.31 5.08 0.07
CA HIS A 494 12.57 3.93 -0.79
C HIS A 494 13.36 2.82 -0.06
N LYS A 495 12.66 1.88 0.55
CA LYS A 495 13.19 0.86 1.47
C LYS A 495 14.35 0.03 0.88
N THR A 496 14.22 -0.46 -0.35
CA THR A 496 15.31 -1.22 -1.01
C THR A 496 16.56 -0.37 -1.28
N MET A 497 16.40 0.89 -1.67
CA MET A 497 17.54 1.80 -1.86
C MET A 497 18.24 2.11 -0.53
N THR A 498 17.49 2.37 0.55
CA THR A 498 18.06 2.68 1.88
C THR A 498 18.87 1.50 2.44
N ILE A 499 18.31 0.28 2.42
CA ILE A 499 19.00 -0.91 2.93
C ILE A 499 20.25 -1.23 2.08
N PHE A 500 20.19 -1.04 0.75
CA PHE A 500 21.35 -1.21 -0.12
C PHE A 500 22.51 -0.28 0.28
N TRP A 501 22.26 1.02 0.48
CA TRP A 501 23.32 1.96 0.84
C TRP A 501 23.91 1.70 2.22
N LEU A 502 23.08 1.36 3.22
CA LEU A 502 23.56 0.98 4.55
C LEU A 502 24.44 -0.28 4.49
N HIS A 503 24.11 -1.29 3.66
CA HIS A 503 24.97 -2.47 3.45
C HIS A 503 26.32 -2.09 2.84
N GLN A 504 26.35 -1.25 1.80
CA GLN A 504 27.61 -0.80 1.20
C GLN A 504 28.48 0.00 2.18
N ILE A 505 27.87 0.85 3.01
CA ILE A 505 28.55 1.59 4.09
C ILE A 505 29.13 0.62 5.13
N GLN A 506 28.39 -0.42 5.54
CA GLN A 506 28.89 -1.42 6.50
C GLN A 506 30.12 -2.15 5.94
N VAL A 507 30.06 -2.63 4.70
CA VAL A 507 31.16 -3.33 4.03
C VAL A 507 32.41 -2.45 3.95
N ALA A 508 32.25 -1.20 3.51
CA ALA A 508 33.34 -0.21 3.44
C ALA A 508 33.99 0.07 4.81
N ALA A 509 33.19 0.20 5.87
CA ALA A 509 33.70 0.45 7.22
C ALA A 509 34.53 -0.74 7.76
N MET A 510 34.14 -1.98 7.41
CA MET A 510 34.91 -3.18 7.80
C MET A 510 36.18 -3.37 6.96
N GLU A 511 36.18 -2.97 5.69
CA GLU A 511 37.40 -2.87 4.86
C GLU A 511 38.37 -1.81 5.42
N CYS A 512 37.86 -0.66 5.85
CA CYS A 512 38.64 0.37 6.55
C CYS A 512 39.25 -0.16 7.84
N GLN A 513 38.45 -0.88 8.65
CA GLN A 513 38.91 -1.49 9.90
C GLN A 513 40.06 -2.48 9.64
N SER A 514 39.87 -3.40 8.68
CA SER A 514 40.86 -4.44 8.36
C SER A 514 42.13 -3.89 7.72
N SER A 515 42.04 -2.85 6.88
CA SER A 515 43.20 -2.25 6.21
C SER A 515 44.03 -1.35 7.13
N LYS A 516 43.40 -0.70 8.12
CA LYS A 516 44.09 0.06 9.18
C LYS A 516 44.56 -0.79 10.36
N GLY A 517 44.16 -2.06 10.44
CA GLY A 517 44.50 -2.94 11.58
C GLY A 517 43.86 -2.51 12.90
N LEU A 518 42.61 -2.03 12.85
CA LEU A 518 41.89 -1.53 14.02
C LEU A 518 41.14 -2.64 14.76
N ASP A 519 41.43 -2.81 16.06
CA ASP A 519 40.72 -3.76 16.96
C ASP A 519 39.22 -3.43 17.16
N LYS A 520 38.76 -2.30 16.62
CA LYS A 520 37.41 -1.74 16.80
C LYS A 520 36.86 -1.24 15.48
N PHE A 521 35.55 -1.33 15.34
CA PHE A 521 34.85 -0.71 14.21
C PHE A 521 35.06 0.81 14.20
N PRO A 522 35.15 1.47 13.03
CA PRO A 522 35.46 2.90 12.94
C PRO A 522 34.40 3.79 13.61
N ALA A 523 34.86 4.88 14.22
CA ALA A 523 34.03 5.88 14.90
C ALA A 523 33.39 6.87 13.90
N ARG A 524 32.51 7.75 14.39
CA ARG A 524 31.87 8.83 13.61
C ARG A 524 32.90 9.81 13.00
N GLU A 525 34.02 9.97 13.69
CA GLU A 525 35.16 10.78 13.30
C GLU A 525 35.91 10.16 12.11
N ASP A 526 36.02 8.83 12.08
CA ASP A 526 36.73 8.04 11.06
C ASP A 526 35.97 7.96 9.72
N TYR A 527 34.76 8.51 9.61
CA TYR A 527 33.96 8.44 8.38
C TYR A 527 34.73 8.93 7.13
N ALA A 528 35.54 9.98 7.29
CA ALA A 528 36.40 10.48 6.21
C ALA A 528 37.37 9.40 5.69
N ASP A 529 37.97 8.62 6.60
CA ASP A 529 38.86 7.51 6.28
C ASP A 529 38.12 6.32 5.66
N ILE A 530 36.90 6.01 6.14
CA ILE A 530 36.06 4.93 5.56
C ILE A 530 35.83 5.19 4.08
N VAL A 531 35.35 6.39 3.73
CA VAL A 531 35.06 6.73 2.34
C VAL A 531 36.35 6.86 1.52
N PHE A 532 37.48 7.30 2.11
CA PHE A 532 38.79 7.23 1.45
C PHE A 532 39.29 5.79 1.19
N SER A 533 38.99 4.83 2.08
CA SER A 533 39.38 3.42 1.92
C SER A 533 38.48 2.65 0.94
N ALA A 534 37.25 3.13 0.73
CA ALA A 534 36.30 2.57 -0.23
C ALA A 534 35.68 3.67 -1.12
N PRO A 535 36.46 4.32 -2.01
CA PRO A 535 35.99 5.48 -2.79
C PRO A 535 34.73 5.20 -3.63
N ARG A 536 34.50 3.93 -3.99
CA ARG A 536 33.31 3.43 -4.68
C ARG A 536 31.98 3.88 -4.08
N LEU A 537 31.91 4.15 -2.76
CA LEU A 537 30.70 4.67 -2.11
C LEU A 537 30.22 5.99 -2.76
N MET A 538 31.15 6.84 -3.19
CA MET A 538 30.84 8.14 -3.80
C MET A 538 30.40 8.03 -5.28
N ASN A 539 30.31 6.83 -5.85
CA ASN A 539 29.59 6.56 -7.08
C ASN A 539 28.12 6.28 -6.77
N SER A 540 27.25 7.30 -6.88
CA SER A 540 25.80 7.15 -6.67
C SER A 540 25.09 6.20 -7.66
N GLY A 541 25.80 5.71 -8.70
CA GLY A 541 25.34 4.66 -9.61
C GLY A 541 25.57 3.22 -9.13
N LEU A 542 26.26 2.99 -8.00
CA LEU A 542 26.72 1.66 -7.53
C LEU A 542 25.62 0.59 -7.42
N TRP A 543 24.35 0.97 -7.26
CA TRP A 543 23.22 0.01 -7.25
C TRP A 543 23.02 -0.73 -8.58
N ARG A 544 23.47 -0.15 -9.71
CA ARG A 544 23.33 -0.73 -11.06
C ARG A 544 24.08 -2.03 -11.24
N ASP A 545 25.11 -2.25 -10.44
CA ASP A 545 25.89 -3.50 -10.47
C ASP A 545 25.09 -4.67 -9.87
N TYR A 546 24.03 -4.38 -9.09
CA TYR A 546 23.29 -5.36 -8.29
C TYR A 546 21.82 -5.49 -8.72
N TYR A 547 21.15 -4.38 -9.05
CA TYR A 547 19.71 -4.36 -9.36
C TYR A 547 19.42 -3.91 -10.80
N SER A 548 18.44 -4.56 -11.43
CA SER A 548 17.76 -4.01 -12.61
C SER A 548 16.95 -2.76 -12.23
N LYS A 549 16.69 -1.89 -13.22
CA LYS A 549 15.80 -0.74 -13.03
C LYS A 549 14.39 -1.20 -12.69
N ASP A 550 13.92 -2.24 -13.37
CA ASP A 550 12.53 -2.71 -13.31
C ASP A 550 12.19 -3.26 -11.93
N LEU A 551 13.13 -4.00 -11.29
CA LEU A 551 12.97 -4.42 -9.91
C LEU A 551 13.07 -3.23 -8.95
N LEU A 552 14.16 -2.45 -9.03
CA LEU A 552 14.48 -1.45 -8.01
C LEU A 552 13.47 -0.31 -7.95
N PHE A 553 12.97 0.17 -9.09
CA PHE A 553 12.01 1.29 -9.13
C PHE A 553 10.53 0.84 -9.10
N SER A 554 10.26 -0.46 -8.93
CA SER A 554 8.90 -0.95 -8.71
C SER A 554 8.30 -0.40 -7.41
N PRO A 555 6.98 -0.15 -7.31
CA PRO A 555 6.34 0.29 -6.07
C PRO A 555 6.66 -0.64 -4.89
N LYS A 556 6.66 -1.96 -5.14
CA LYS A 556 7.00 -2.99 -4.16
C LYS A 556 8.42 -2.83 -3.60
N ALA A 557 9.41 -2.42 -4.39
CA ALA A 557 10.78 -2.17 -3.92
C ALA A 557 10.95 -0.83 -3.18
N ARG A 558 10.01 0.11 -3.34
CA ARG A 558 9.93 1.33 -2.52
C ARG A 558 9.40 1.05 -1.12
N GLU A 559 8.39 0.19 -1.00
CA GLU A 559 7.72 -0.15 0.26
C GLU A 559 8.38 -1.31 1.02
N ASN A 560 8.95 -2.30 0.32
CA ASN A 560 9.44 -3.55 0.87
C ASN A 560 10.87 -3.86 0.40
N TRP A 561 11.64 -4.58 1.23
CA TRP A 561 12.99 -5.05 0.88
C TRP A 561 12.95 -6.14 -0.18
N HIS A 562 13.69 -5.94 -1.28
CA HIS A 562 13.90 -6.94 -2.32
C HIS A 562 15.40 -7.29 -2.42
N LEU A 563 15.73 -8.55 -2.71
CA LEU A 563 17.10 -8.95 -3.01
C LEU A 563 17.48 -8.50 -4.44
N PRO A 564 18.78 -8.22 -4.71
CA PRO A 564 19.22 -7.86 -6.04
C PRO A 564 19.17 -9.04 -7.03
N ASP A 565 18.86 -8.72 -8.28
CA ASP A 565 18.56 -9.66 -9.36
C ASP A 565 19.66 -9.78 -10.43
N LEU A 566 20.61 -8.84 -10.49
CA LEU A 566 21.78 -8.92 -11.39
C LEU A 566 22.95 -9.68 -10.74
N GLN A 567 23.31 -9.32 -9.50
CA GLN A 567 24.31 -10.04 -8.72
C GLN A 567 24.07 -9.89 -7.20
N PRO A 568 24.45 -10.86 -6.36
CA PRO A 568 24.27 -10.78 -4.91
C PRO A 568 25.10 -9.65 -4.29
N LEU A 569 24.62 -9.09 -3.17
CA LEU A 569 25.36 -8.09 -2.40
C LEU A 569 26.73 -8.61 -1.93
N PRO A 570 27.73 -7.73 -1.70
CA PRO A 570 29.03 -8.15 -1.20
C PRO A 570 28.90 -8.92 0.11
N THR A 571 29.30 -10.18 0.08
CA THR A 571 29.41 -11.03 1.27
C THR A 571 30.82 -10.89 1.81
N ILE A 572 30.97 -10.39 3.04
CA ILE A 572 32.28 -10.18 3.65
C ILE A 572 32.88 -11.56 3.97
N THR A 573 33.84 -11.99 3.15
CA THR A 573 34.61 -13.21 3.40
C THR A 573 35.70 -12.95 4.41
N ASP A 574 35.77 -13.75 5.48
CA ASP A 574 36.91 -13.73 6.40
C ASP A 574 38.25 -13.89 5.64
N VAL A 575 39.03 -12.83 5.56
CA VAL A 575 40.42 -12.87 5.07
C VAL A 575 41.34 -13.35 6.21
N SER A 576 40.99 -14.50 6.79
CA SER A 576 41.84 -15.27 7.68
C SER A 576 41.66 -16.75 7.36
N SER A 577 42.51 -17.26 6.46
CA SER A 577 42.60 -18.69 6.14
C SER A 577 43.39 -19.47 7.21
N GLN A 578 43.13 -19.18 8.48
CA GLN A 578 43.47 -20.04 9.60
C GLN A 578 42.17 -20.37 10.35
N PRO A 579 41.82 -21.65 10.54
CA PRO A 579 40.67 -21.99 11.37
C PRO A 579 40.99 -21.55 12.81
N PRO A 580 40.13 -20.79 13.49
CA PRO A 580 40.24 -20.57 14.92
C PRO A 580 39.88 -21.88 15.66
N GLN A 581 40.81 -22.83 15.66
CA GLN A 581 41.04 -23.64 16.83
C GLN A 581 41.59 -22.72 17.92
N GLN A 582 40.73 -21.86 18.47
CA GLN A 582 40.88 -21.46 19.86
C GLN A 582 40.78 -22.75 20.68
N GLN A 583 41.94 -23.33 20.97
CA GLN A 583 42.08 -24.30 22.04
C GLN A 583 41.50 -23.62 23.28
N LEU A 584 40.36 -24.11 23.78
CA LEU A 584 39.77 -23.63 25.02
C LEU A 584 40.87 -23.71 26.09
N THR A 585 41.32 -22.54 26.55
CA THR A 585 42.43 -22.48 27.48
C THR A 585 42.00 -23.04 28.82
N VAL A 586 42.95 -23.60 29.56
CA VAL A 586 42.71 -24.48 30.73
C VAL A 586 41.89 -23.82 31.87
N ASN A 587 41.65 -22.50 31.83
CA ASN A 587 40.56 -21.85 32.54
C ASN A 587 39.93 -20.74 31.67
N ASP A 588 38.84 -21.03 30.96
CA ASP A 588 37.93 -20.00 30.44
C ASP A 588 37.17 -19.37 31.63
N ILE A 589 37.69 -18.26 32.14
CA ILE A 589 37.12 -17.49 33.25
C ILE A 589 35.75 -16.90 32.88
N ASP A 590 35.53 -16.60 31.60
CA ASP A 590 34.28 -16.07 31.07
C ASP A 590 33.20 -17.12 30.87
N ARG A 591 33.52 -18.42 30.91
CA ARG A 591 32.59 -19.53 30.63
C ARG A 591 31.27 -19.42 31.41
N LEU A 592 31.34 -19.34 32.74
CA LEU A 592 30.14 -19.27 33.59
C LEU A 592 29.43 -17.91 33.53
N PRO A 593 30.12 -16.74 33.57
CA PRO A 593 29.48 -15.45 33.33
C PRO A 593 28.77 -15.36 31.97
N ARG A 594 29.41 -15.79 30.89
CA ARG A 594 28.87 -15.76 29.52
C ARG A 594 27.63 -16.65 29.37
N PHE A 595 27.69 -17.88 29.87
CA PHE A 595 26.52 -18.76 29.89
C PHE A 595 25.39 -18.16 30.72
N ALA A 596 25.68 -17.64 31.92
CA ALA A 596 24.69 -16.98 32.77
C ALA A 596 24.07 -15.73 32.11
N PHE A 597 24.83 -14.99 31.29
CA PHE A 597 24.33 -13.88 30.49
C PHE A 597 23.32 -14.36 29.42
N SER A 598 23.66 -15.38 28.64
CA SER A 598 22.74 -16.04 27.69
C SER A 598 21.46 -16.53 28.39
N VAL A 599 21.58 -17.09 29.60
CA VAL A 599 20.45 -17.55 30.40
C VAL A 599 19.56 -16.39 30.83
N VAL A 600 20.11 -15.29 31.36
CA VAL A 600 19.31 -14.14 31.79
C VAL A 600 18.65 -13.44 30.60
N GLN A 601 19.34 -13.26 29.48
CA GLN A 601 18.72 -12.73 28.24
C GLN A 601 17.58 -13.63 27.74
N LYS A 602 17.72 -14.96 27.84
CA LYS A 602 16.61 -15.88 27.53
C LYS A 602 15.48 -15.80 28.58
N THR A 603 15.75 -15.53 29.86
CA THR A 603 14.65 -15.29 30.84
C THR A 603 13.82 -14.04 30.55
N LEU A 604 14.36 -13.07 29.82
CA LEU A 604 13.64 -11.86 29.38
C LEU A 604 12.86 -12.06 28.06
N THR A 605 13.08 -13.18 27.36
CA THR A 605 12.58 -13.45 25.99
C THR A 605 11.98 -14.86 25.85
N SER A 606 11.62 -15.49 26.97
CA SER A 606 11.07 -16.85 26.99
C SER A 606 9.62 -16.87 27.48
N MET A 607 8.83 -17.77 26.91
CA MET A 607 7.48 -18.08 27.41
C MET A 607 7.53 -18.90 28.71
N LEU A 608 8.68 -19.48 29.07
CA LEU A 608 8.88 -20.18 30.33
C LEU A 608 9.11 -19.20 31.48
N ARG A 609 8.42 -19.41 32.60
CA ARG A 609 8.71 -18.69 33.86
C ARG A 609 10.20 -18.83 34.23
N ARG A 610 10.83 -17.76 34.77
CA ARG A 610 12.26 -17.68 35.12
C ARG A 610 12.85 -18.96 35.72
N GLY A 611 12.16 -19.60 36.67
CA GLY A 611 12.61 -20.85 37.31
C GLY A 611 12.73 -22.05 36.36
N GLY A 612 11.87 -22.15 35.34
CA GLY A 612 11.94 -23.19 34.31
C GLY A 612 13.14 -23.00 33.37
N VAL A 613 13.37 -21.76 32.91
CA VAL A 613 14.57 -21.42 32.10
C VAL A 613 15.85 -21.70 32.88
N VAL A 614 15.93 -21.27 34.14
CA VAL A 614 17.10 -21.52 35.00
C VAL A 614 17.30 -23.01 35.28
N LYS A 615 16.22 -23.79 35.47
CA LYS A 615 16.32 -25.25 35.58
C LYS A 615 16.94 -25.86 34.32
N GLN A 616 16.39 -25.56 33.14
CA GLN A 616 16.89 -26.09 31.86
C GLN A 616 18.35 -25.66 31.61
N ALA A 617 18.74 -24.45 32.02
CA ALA A 617 20.11 -23.97 31.96
C ALA A 617 21.07 -24.82 32.82
N LEU A 618 20.70 -25.11 34.07
CA LEU A 618 21.52 -25.90 34.99
C LEU A 618 21.69 -27.35 34.51
N GLU A 619 20.59 -27.98 34.06
CA GLU A 619 20.60 -29.35 33.52
C GLU A 619 21.41 -29.45 32.20
N ALA A 620 21.29 -28.46 31.32
CA ALA A 620 22.08 -28.38 30.08
C ALA A 620 23.57 -28.13 30.36
N LEU A 621 23.92 -27.21 31.27
CA LEU A 621 25.30 -26.91 31.65
C LEU A 621 25.98 -28.09 32.35
N GLN A 622 25.26 -28.79 33.23
CA GLN A 622 25.75 -30.02 33.86
C GLN A 622 26.06 -31.07 32.80
N SER A 623 25.10 -31.31 31.90
CA SER A 623 25.23 -32.28 30.80
C SER A 623 26.36 -31.94 29.82
N SER A 624 26.50 -30.67 29.45
CA SER A 624 27.60 -30.19 28.59
C SER A 624 28.94 -30.33 29.29
N THR A 625 29.06 -29.89 30.54
CA THR A 625 30.30 -29.98 31.32
C THR A 625 30.74 -31.44 31.52
N MET A 626 29.80 -32.38 31.72
CA MET A 626 30.10 -33.82 31.78
C MET A 626 30.60 -34.36 30.43
N ARG A 627 29.98 -33.98 29.31
CA ARG A 627 30.44 -34.36 27.95
C ARG A 627 31.83 -33.81 27.64
N LEU A 628 32.05 -32.52 27.92
CA LEU A 628 33.33 -31.85 27.69
C LEU A 628 34.43 -32.48 28.55
N ARG A 629 34.16 -32.74 29.85
CA ARG A 629 35.11 -33.41 30.76
C ARG A 629 35.45 -34.86 30.40
N ALA A 630 34.64 -35.53 29.58
CA ALA A 630 34.95 -36.85 29.04
C ALA A 630 35.97 -36.80 27.89
N SER A 631 36.11 -35.65 27.24
CA SER A 631 37.09 -35.39 26.16
C SER A 631 38.34 -34.64 26.66
N ASP A 632 38.16 -33.71 27.61
CA ASP A 632 39.22 -32.92 28.24
C ASP A 632 39.01 -32.83 29.76
N SER A 633 39.84 -33.56 30.51
CA SER A 633 39.79 -33.59 31.97
C SER A 633 40.21 -32.29 32.66
N SER A 634 40.77 -31.30 31.93
CA SER A 634 41.20 -30.02 32.49
C SER A 634 40.02 -29.12 32.90
N ILE A 635 38.87 -29.26 32.22
CA ILE A 635 37.69 -28.42 32.40
C ILE A 635 37.12 -28.57 33.82
N PRO A 636 36.86 -27.48 34.57
CA PRO A 636 36.33 -27.54 35.94
C PRO A 636 35.05 -28.40 36.09
N PRO A 637 34.85 -29.07 37.25
CA PRO A 637 33.63 -29.82 37.51
C PRO A 637 32.41 -28.90 37.51
N TYR A 638 31.25 -29.41 37.09
CA TYR A 638 29.99 -28.70 37.26
C TYR A 638 29.78 -28.34 38.73
N SER A 639 29.26 -27.14 38.98
CA SER A 639 28.88 -26.70 40.31
C SER A 639 27.65 -25.80 40.26
N GLU A 640 26.53 -26.28 40.83
CA GLU A 640 25.25 -25.56 40.82
C GLU A 640 25.38 -24.20 41.52
N THR A 641 26.08 -24.14 42.66
CA THR A 641 26.30 -22.88 43.38
C THR A 641 27.02 -21.84 42.54
N GLN A 642 28.01 -22.28 41.75
CA GLN A 642 28.81 -21.37 40.90
C GLN A 642 27.99 -20.87 39.71
N ALA A 643 27.25 -21.75 39.04
CA ALA A 643 26.36 -21.37 37.94
C ALA A 643 25.21 -20.45 38.40
N TYR A 644 24.55 -20.79 39.51
CA TYR A 644 23.44 -20.01 40.06
C TYR A 644 23.90 -18.65 40.60
N PHE A 645 25.09 -18.57 41.21
CA PHE A 645 25.71 -17.30 41.58
C PHE A 645 25.81 -16.35 40.39
N TRP A 646 26.37 -16.81 39.26
CA TRP A 646 26.51 -15.98 38.07
C TRP A 646 25.17 -15.55 37.49
N ILE A 647 24.17 -16.44 37.48
CA ILE A 647 22.80 -16.11 37.04
C ILE A 647 22.17 -15.01 37.92
N GLN A 648 22.38 -15.03 39.24
CA GLN A 648 21.83 -13.98 40.13
C GLN A 648 22.61 -12.66 40.02
N ILE A 649 23.94 -12.70 39.94
CA ILE A 649 24.78 -11.49 39.81
C ILE A 649 24.50 -10.76 38.49
N ILE A 650 24.39 -11.49 37.37
CA ILE A 650 24.12 -10.90 36.06
C ILE A 650 22.67 -10.37 35.97
N HIS A 651 21.72 -11.08 36.56
CA HIS A 651 20.35 -10.56 36.73
C HIS A 651 20.33 -9.26 37.55
N ALA A 652 21.09 -9.17 38.64
CA ALA A 652 21.20 -7.94 39.45
C ALA A 652 21.90 -6.78 38.70
N TYR A 653 22.90 -7.08 37.84
CA TYR A 653 23.52 -6.07 36.98
C TYR A 653 22.58 -5.54 35.89
N LEU A 654 21.88 -6.43 35.17
CA LEU A 654 20.95 -6.02 34.12
C LEU A 654 19.74 -5.26 34.68
N ARG A 655 19.21 -5.70 35.84
CA ARG A 655 18.13 -4.99 36.53
C ARG A 655 18.49 -3.57 36.97
N SER A 656 19.76 -3.26 37.20
CA SER A 656 20.19 -1.87 37.45
C SER A 656 20.02 -0.96 36.23
N LEU A 657 20.17 -1.48 35.01
CA LEU A 657 19.97 -0.71 33.77
C LEU A 657 18.49 -0.42 33.51
N GLU A 658 17.60 -1.30 33.96
CA GLU A 658 16.14 -1.15 33.84
C GLU A 658 15.57 -0.09 34.79
N ILE A 659 16.27 0.21 35.90
CA ILE A 659 15.79 1.12 36.96
C ILE A 659 16.21 2.58 36.71
N ASP A 660 17.35 2.82 36.06
CA ASP A 660 17.82 4.15 35.69
C ASP A 660 18.23 4.19 34.21
N SER A 661 17.21 4.25 33.34
CA SER A 661 17.38 4.28 31.88
C SER A 661 17.97 5.59 31.34
N SER A 662 18.36 6.55 32.19
CA SER A 662 18.83 7.88 31.76
C SER A 662 20.20 7.85 31.08
N GLN A 663 21.02 6.82 31.33
CA GLN A 663 22.42 6.73 30.85
C GLN A 663 22.63 5.68 29.75
N PHE A 664 21.72 4.70 29.63
CA PHE A 664 21.82 3.60 28.67
C PHE A 664 20.56 3.48 27.80
N THR A 665 20.70 3.80 26.50
CA THR A 665 19.60 3.90 25.53
C THR A 665 19.43 2.67 24.63
N GLY A 666 20.14 1.56 24.93
CA GLY A 666 20.06 0.30 24.18
C GLY A 666 19.15 -0.74 24.85
N SER A 667 18.74 -1.76 24.11
CA SER A 667 17.95 -2.87 24.68
C SER A 667 18.83 -3.89 25.40
N VAL A 668 18.46 -4.24 26.63
CA VAL A 668 19.08 -5.33 27.41
C VAL A 668 19.04 -6.68 26.68
N THR A 669 18.01 -6.93 25.87
CA THR A 669 17.86 -8.17 25.08
C THR A 669 18.72 -8.19 23.81
N ALA A 670 19.20 -7.03 23.35
CA ALA A 670 20.09 -6.90 22.18
C ALA A 670 21.58 -6.90 22.54
N LEU A 671 21.90 -6.53 23.80
CA LEU A 671 23.23 -6.38 24.38
C LEU A 671 24.14 -7.59 24.12
N ALA A 672 25.41 -7.34 23.76
CA ALA A 672 26.43 -8.38 23.57
C ALA A 672 27.22 -8.63 24.86
N TYR A 673 27.72 -9.85 25.06
CA TYR A 673 28.44 -10.23 26.28
C TYR A 673 29.70 -9.37 26.53
N GLU A 674 30.52 -9.07 25.51
CA GLU A 674 31.71 -8.23 25.69
C GLU A 674 31.38 -6.78 26.06
N ALA A 675 30.23 -6.26 25.60
CA ALA A 675 29.72 -4.95 25.99
C ALA A 675 29.24 -4.97 27.45
N PHE A 676 28.47 -5.99 27.83
CA PHE A 676 28.02 -6.21 29.21
C PHE A 676 29.21 -6.36 30.20
N LYS A 677 30.19 -7.19 29.84
CA LYS A 677 31.44 -7.39 30.58
C LYS A 677 32.20 -6.08 30.76
N SER A 678 32.29 -5.26 29.71
CA SER A 678 32.94 -3.94 29.76
C SER A 678 32.15 -2.91 30.58
N LEU A 679 30.81 -2.95 30.52
CA LEU A 679 29.91 -2.06 31.25
C LEU A 679 30.03 -2.22 32.76
N PHE A 680 30.11 -3.47 33.25
CA PHE A 680 30.21 -3.78 34.68
C PHE A 680 31.65 -4.07 35.15
N GLY A 681 32.59 -4.27 34.22
CA GLY A 681 33.99 -4.56 34.50
C GLY A 681 34.18 -5.94 35.13
N ILE A 682 33.53 -6.97 34.58
CA ILE A 682 33.50 -8.32 35.15
C ILE A 682 34.86 -8.99 35.03
N THR A 683 35.34 -9.55 36.14
CA THR A 683 36.68 -10.14 36.30
C THR A 683 36.69 -11.66 36.45
N GLY A 684 35.55 -12.26 36.83
CA GLY A 684 35.43 -13.67 37.21
C GLY A 684 35.69 -13.93 38.70
N ASP A 685 36.16 -12.92 39.43
CA ASP A 685 36.57 -12.99 40.84
C ASP A 685 35.51 -12.45 41.82
N GLU A 686 34.38 -11.96 41.31
CA GLU A 686 33.30 -11.33 42.06
C GLU A 686 32.78 -12.22 43.21
N TRP A 687 32.81 -13.54 43.04
CA TRP A 687 32.41 -14.53 44.05
C TRP A 687 33.21 -14.42 45.35
N LYS A 688 34.47 -13.95 45.30
CA LYS A 688 35.36 -13.86 46.47
C LYS A 688 34.85 -12.87 47.54
N GLN A 689 33.94 -11.97 47.17
CA GLN A 689 33.26 -11.06 48.11
C GLN A 689 32.14 -11.75 48.92
N TYR A 690 31.57 -12.83 48.38
CA TYR A 690 30.35 -13.48 48.88
C TYR A 690 30.62 -14.86 49.49
N TYR A 691 31.56 -15.62 48.93
CA TYR A 691 31.92 -16.97 49.39
C TYR A 691 33.36 -17.09 49.89
N SER A 692 33.58 -17.90 50.93
CA SER A 692 34.88 -18.51 51.22
C SER A 692 35.25 -19.56 50.16
N GLN A 693 36.54 -19.78 49.92
CA GLN A 693 37.01 -20.80 48.98
C GLN A 693 36.56 -22.21 49.42
N SER A 694 36.62 -22.47 50.73
CA SER A 694 36.14 -23.70 51.37
C SER A 694 34.67 -24.00 51.07
N THR A 695 33.81 -22.99 50.96
CA THR A 695 32.39 -23.17 50.60
C THR A 695 32.20 -23.25 49.09
N TRP A 696 32.85 -22.37 48.32
CA TRP A 696 32.76 -22.26 46.86
C TRP A 696 33.19 -23.52 46.10
N GLU A 697 34.18 -24.25 46.61
CA GLU A 697 34.72 -25.48 45.99
C GLU A 697 34.12 -26.79 46.55
N SER A 698 33.28 -26.66 47.60
CA SER A 698 32.78 -27.77 48.42
C SER A 698 31.93 -28.79 47.66
N ILE A 699 31.84 -30.02 48.18
CA ILE A 699 30.98 -31.06 47.61
C ILE A 699 29.49 -30.65 47.65
N PRO A 700 28.94 -30.09 48.76
CA PRO A 700 27.57 -29.57 48.77
C PRO A 700 27.31 -28.52 47.68
N ALA A 701 28.23 -27.55 47.51
CA ALA A 701 28.08 -26.48 46.53
C ALA A 701 28.02 -26.97 45.07
N ARG A 702 28.61 -28.15 44.79
CA ARG A 702 28.51 -28.79 43.48
C ARG A 702 27.15 -29.44 43.20
N MET A 703 26.53 -29.95 44.26
CA MET A 703 25.34 -30.80 44.18
C MET A 703 24.02 -30.05 44.34
N ASN A 704 24.04 -28.87 45.00
CA ASN A 704 22.89 -27.98 45.20
C ASN A 704 23.41 -26.52 45.31
N PHE A 705 22.53 -25.54 45.17
CA PHE A 705 22.82 -24.16 45.57
C PHE A 705 23.03 -24.03 47.09
N VAL A 706 24.21 -23.54 47.49
CA VAL A 706 24.58 -23.20 48.87
C VAL A 706 24.60 -21.68 49.00
N ASN A 707 24.02 -21.14 50.07
CA ASN A 707 24.00 -19.69 50.30
C ASN A 707 25.41 -19.13 50.59
N PRO A 708 25.67 -17.84 50.27
CA PRO A 708 26.90 -17.14 50.65
C PRO A 708 27.20 -17.17 52.15
N ASP A 709 28.48 -17.35 52.51
CA ASP A 709 28.96 -17.42 53.90
C ASP A 709 29.73 -16.17 54.38
N LYS A 710 30.12 -15.26 53.46
CA LYS A 710 30.73 -13.95 53.81
C LYS A 710 29.73 -12.80 53.80
N LYS A 711 28.87 -12.74 52.77
CA LYS A 711 28.00 -11.59 52.48
C LYS A 711 26.82 -12.05 51.61
N PRO A 712 25.57 -11.60 51.86
CA PRO A 712 24.44 -11.90 50.98
C PRO A 712 24.61 -11.33 49.56
N LEU A 713 23.98 -11.96 48.57
CA LEU A 713 23.98 -11.47 47.19
C LEU A 713 23.18 -10.17 47.05
N PRO A 714 23.60 -9.21 46.21
CA PRO A 714 22.84 -8.00 45.93
C PRO A 714 21.69 -8.26 44.95
N ASN A 715 20.59 -7.50 45.09
CA ASN A 715 19.47 -7.52 44.15
C ASN A 715 19.60 -6.49 43.01
N ILE A 716 20.45 -5.47 43.22
CA ILE A 716 20.81 -4.39 42.30
C ILE A 716 22.25 -3.92 42.61
N PHE A 717 22.92 -3.34 41.62
CA PHE A 717 24.19 -2.63 41.76
C PHE A 717 24.04 -1.12 41.49
N GLY A 718 25.06 -0.32 41.84
CA GLY A 718 25.14 1.08 41.42
C GLY A 718 25.44 1.22 39.92
N MET A 719 25.08 2.37 39.34
CA MET A 719 25.23 2.62 37.90
C MET A 719 26.71 2.58 37.44
N PRO A 720 26.99 2.06 36.22
CA PRO A 720 28.29 2.20 35.58
C PRO A 720 28.71 3.68 35.44
N SER A 721 30.01 3.96 35.47
CA SER A 721 30.50 5.29 35.09
C SER A 721 30.40 5.52 33.59
N GLN A 722 30.25 6.78 33.15
CA GLN A 722 30.11 7.14 31.74
C GLN A 722 31.20 6.50 30.85
N ALA A 723 32.47 6.51 31.28
CA ALA A 723 33.56 5.87 30.55
C ALA A 723 33.38 4.35 30.31
N ARG A 724 32.63 3.65 31.18
CA ARG A 724 32.24 2.24 30.97
C ARG A 724 31.03 2.11 30.04
N VAL A 725 30.09 3.06 30.09
CA VAL A 725 28.97 3.16 29.13
C VAL A 725 29.52 3.38 27.71
N ASP A 726 30.48 4.28 27.54
CA ASP A 726 31.11 4.58 26.25
C ASP A 726 31.93 3.38 25.73
N LEU A 727 32.67 2.70 26.62
CA LEU A 727 33.37 1.46 26.28
C LEU A 727 32.39 0.35 25.88
N ALA A 728 31.26 0.20 26.58
CA ALA A 728 30.23 -0.77 26.24
C ALA A 728 29.57 -0.47 24.89
N ARG A 729 29.27 0.80 24.58
CA ARG A 729 28.80 1.23 23.25
C ARG A 729 29.82 0.88 22.16
N SER A 730 31.11 1.13 22.39
CA SER A 730 32.19 0.73 21.48
C SER A 730 32.23 -0.79 21.24
N GLN A 731 32.02 -1.61 22.27
CA GLN A 731 31.93 -3.08 22.11
C GLN A 731 30.63 -3.52 21.43
N MET A 732 29.51 -2.86 21.66
CA MET A 732 28.23 -3.13 20.98
C MET A 732 28.36 -2.94 19.47
N ILE A 733 29.08 -1.90 19.04
CA ILE A 733 29.31 -1.64 17.62
C ILE A 733 30.20 -2.72 17.01
N SER A 734 31.32 -3.09 17.63
CA SER A 734 32.17 -4.20 17.16
C SER A 734 31.39 -5.52 17.08
N ALA A 735 30.63 -5.88 18.12
CA ALA A 735 29.84 -7.10 18.17
C ALA A 735 28.73 -7.14 17.11
N SER A 736 28.07 -6.01 16.84
CA SER A 736 27.03 -5.89 15.81
C SER A 736 27.59 -6.07 14.40
N ASN A 737 28.85 -5.70 14.17
CA ASN A 737 29.55 -5.94 12.90
C ASN A 737 30.03 -7.38 12.75
N HIS A 738 30.58 -8.00 13.80
CA HIS A 738 30.94 -9.42 13.74
C HIS A 738 29.73 -10.35 13.51
N ARG A 739 28.52 -9.96 13.96
CA ARG A 739 27.24 -10.64 13.61
C ARG A 739 26.92 -10.65 12.11
N SER A 740 27.58 -9.84 11.28
CA SER A 740 27.44 -9.81 9.81
C SER A 740 28.51 -10.62 9.06
N THR A 741 29.59 -11.07 9.73
CA THR A 741 30.77 -11.64 9.04
C THR A 741 31.26 -12.96 9.64
N SER A 742 31.32 -13.07 10.97
CA SER A 742 31.77 -14.28 11.64
C SER A 742 30.64 -15.31 11.72
N ALA A 743 30.88 -16.50 11.17
CA ALA A 743 29.97 -17.63 11.26
C ALA A 743 30.08 -18.42 12.58
N GLU A 744 30.65 -17.83 13.63
CA GLU A 744 30.80 -18.46 14.94
C GLU A 744 29.45 -18.58 15.67
N LEU A 745 29.01 -19.83 15.84
CA LEU A 745 27.86 -20.19 16.64
C LEU A 745 28.18 -20.11 18.13
N PRO A 746 27.17 -19.88 19.01
CA PRO A 746 27.36 -19.95 20.46
C PRO A 746 28.01 -21.28 20.92
N PRO A 747 28.67 -21.29 22.09
CA PRO A 747 29.25 -22.49 22.68
C PRO A 747 28.25 -23.64 22.82
N ARG A 748 28.76 -24.87 22.97
CA ARG A 748 27.90 -26.06 22.96
C ARG A 748 26.90 -26.09 24.12
N GLU A 749 27.27 -25.59 25.30
CA GLU A 749 26.33 -25.41 26.42
C GLU A 749 25.19 -24.44 26.07
N ASP A 750 25.48 -23.26 25.53
CA ASP A 750 24.47 -22.28 25.14
C ASP A 750 23.51 -22.86 24.09
N LEU A 751 24.03 -23.56 23.07
CA LEU A 751 23.20 -24.23 22.07
C LEU A 751 22.34 -25.35 22.67
N ASP A 752 22.90 -26.19 23.55
CA ASP A 752 22.17 -27.27 24.25
C ASP A 752 21.08 -26.69 25.20
N PHE A 753 21.36 -25.56 25.84
CA PHE A 753 20.40 -24.81 26.66
C PHE A 753 19.27 -24.20 25.82
N PHE A 754 19.60 -23.47 24.74
CA PHE A 754 18.61 -22.93 23.82
C PHE A 754 17.76 -24.04 23.20
N ALA A 755 18.32 -25.21 22.93
CA ALA A 755 17.59 -26.38 22.44
C ALA A 755 16.61 -26.92 23.49
N ALA A 756 17.05 -27.09 24.74
CA ALA A 756 16.19 -27.54 25.83
C ALA A 756 15.02 -26.57 26.09
N VAL A 757 15.28 -25.25 26.08
CA VAL A 757 14.23 -24.23 26.21
C VAL A 757 13.31 -24.20 24.99
N LEU A 758 13.83 -24.30 23.76
CA LEU A 758 13.00 -24.36 22.54
C LEU A 758 12.06 -25.56 22.57
N ILE A 759 12.53 -26.73 23.02
CA ILE A 759 11.73 -27.95 23.13
C ILE A 759 10.56 -27.75 24.12
N ASP A 760 10.79 -27.11 25.27
CA ASP A 760 9.74 -26.87 26.25
C ASP A 760 8.80 -25.71 25.86
N GLU A 761 9.32 -24.63 25.26
CA GLU A 761 8.51 -23.57 24.63
C GLU A 761 7.61 -24.14 23.54
N ALA A 762 8.16 -25.00 22.67
CA ALA A 762 7.41 -25.66 21.61
C ALA A 762 6.32 -26.58 22.17
N LYS A 763 6.55 -27.28 23.30
CA LYS A 763 5.54 -28.13 23.96
C LYS A 763 4.38 -27.35 24.57
N LEU A 764 4.59 -26.09 24.96
CA LEU A 764 3.51 -25.23 25.48
C LEU A 764 2.54 -24.76 24.39
N ILE A 765 2.90 -24.87 23.11
CA ILE A 765 2.06 -24.46 21.97
C ILE A 765 1.15 -25.64 21.56
N PRO A 766 -0.18 -25.48 21.57
CA PRO A 766 -1.11 -26.49 21.07
C PRO A 766 -0.95 -26.77 19.56
N GLU A 767 -1.18 -28.00 19.12
CA GLU A 767 -1.01 -28.36 17.70
C GLU A 767 -2.05 -27.73 16.76
N THR A 768 -3.13 -27.19 17.32
CA THR A 768 -4.19 -26.42 16.66
C THR A 768 -3.82 -24.95 16.46
N GLU A 769 -2.91 -24.41 17.28
CA GLU A 769 -2.52 -22.99 17.35
C GLU A 769 -1.13 -22.74 16.74
N LEU A 770 -0.71 -23.61 15.82
CA LEU A 770 0.68 -23.76 15.39
C LEU A 770 1.10 -22.69 14.35
N ASN A 771 0.99 -21.44 14.75
CA ASN A 771 1.35 -20.22 14.04
C ASN A 771 2.88 -20.00 13.96
N VAL A 772 3.30 -18.90 13.32
CA VAL A 772 4.71 -18.55 13.12
C VAL A 772 5.13 -17.34 14.00
N ALA A 773 4.55 -17.21 15.20
CA ALA A 773 4.78 -16.07 16.09
C ALA A 773 6.08 -16.16 16.93
N SER A 774 6.75 -17.31 16.98
CA SER A 774 8.02 -17.47 17.72
C SER A 774 8.97 -18.45 17.04
N HIS A 775 10.26 -18.42 17.43
CA HIS A 775 11.25 -19.36 16.90
C HIS A 775 10.91 -20.82 17.20
N ALA A 776 10.37 -21.10 18.39
CA ALA A 776 9.91 -22.43 18.76
C ALA A 776 8.71 -22.89 17.90
N SER A 777 7.77 -21.98 17.61
CA SER A 777 6.60 -22.28 16.77
C SER A 777 6.99 -22.48 15.30
N LEU A 778 7.82 -21.59 14.74
CA LEU A 778 8.39 -21.69 13.39
C LEU A 778 9.09 -23.04 13.14
N ILE A 779 10.00 -23.44 14.04
CA ILE A 779 10.76 -24.68 13.87
C ILE A 779 9.87 -25.91 14.08
N ARG A 780 8.89 -25.89 15.00
CA ARG A 780 7.90 -26.98 15.15
C ARG A 780 6.97 -27.08 13.93
N HIS A 781 6.50 -25.94 13.40
CA HIS A 781 5.65 -25.87 12.20
C HIS A 781 6.35 -26.53 11.01
N LEU A 782 7.57 -26.06 10.71
CA LEU A 782 8.35 -26.54 9.58
C LEU A 782 8.77 -28.00 9.74
N TYR A 783 9.20 -28.42 10.94
CA TYR A 783 9.50 -29.84 11.19
C TYR A 783 8.25 -30.72 10.94
N LYS A 784 7.08 -30.36 11.48
CA LYS A 784 5.86 -31.16 11.30
C LYS A 784 5.49 -31.26 9.82
N ARG A 785 5.35 -30.10 9.15
CA ARG A 785 4.93 -30.01 7.75
C ARG A 785 5.89 -30.71 6.76
N LEU A 786 7.20 -30.71 7.05
CA LEU A 786 8.22 -31.31 6.18
C LEU A 786 8.53 -32.78 6.51
N SER A 787 8.19 -33.27 7.71
CA SER A 787 8.39 -34.68 8.11
C SER A 787 7.20 -35.59 7.82
N GLU A 788 5.97 -35.05 7.79
CA GLU A 788 4.76 -35.84 7.51
C GLU A 788 4.76 -36.50 6.11
N GLN A 789 5.38 -35.88 5.10
CA GLN A 789 5.51 -36.50 3.77
C GLN A 789 6.65 -37.53 3.66
N THR A 790 7.69 -37.47 4.49
CA THR A 790 8.81 -38.45 4.41
C THR A 790 8.35 -39.86 4.76
N LYS A 791 7.21 -40.00 5.44
CA LYS A 791 6.55 -41.27 5.75
C LYS A 791 5.75 -41.87 4.58
N SER A 792 5.45 -41.10 3.53
CA SER A 792 4.40 -41.44 2.56
C SER A 792 4.90 -42.07 1.25
N THR A 793 6.14 -41.78 0.81
CA THR A 793 6.62 -42.21 -0.52
C THR A 793 8.08 -42.66 -0.55
N ALA A 794 8.31 -43.96 -0.73
CA ALA A 794 9.59 -44.50 -1.21
C ALA A 794 9.84 -44.22 -2.72
N THR A 795 8.88 -43.57 -3.40
CA THR A 795 8.88 -43.27 -4.84
C THR A 795 8.41 -41.84 -5.12
N SER A 796 8.99 -40.83 -4.47
CA SER A 796 8.80 -39.42 -4.86
C SER A 796 9.81 -39.01 -5.93
N THR A 797 9.31 -38.30 -6.93
CA THR A 797 10.14 -37.52 -7.84
C THR A 797 10.14 -36.07 -7.34
N LYS A 798 11.08 -35.72 -6.45
CA LYS A 798 11.76 -34.42 -6.23
C LYS A 798 11.13 -33.03 -6.49
N ARG A 799 10.24 -32.78 -7.46
CA ARG A 799 9.58 -31.45 -7.63
C ARG A 799 8.44 -31.27 -6.64
N GLY A 800 7.89 -32.35 -6.09
CA GLY A 800 7.05 -32.28 -4.91
C GLY A 800 7.81 -31.55 -3.81
N ASP A 801 9.04 -31.96 -3.55
CA ASP A 801 9.94 -31.38 -2.57
C ASP A 801 10.18 -29.87 -2.83
N ALA A 802 10.43 -29.48 -4.09
CA ALA A 802 10.61 -28.08 -4.49
C ALA A 802 9.30 -27.25 -4.43
N SER A 803 8.17 -27.83 -4.85
CA SER A 803 6.86 -27.18 -4.83
C SER A 803 6.32 -27.03 -3.40
N LEU A 804 6.60 -28.00 -2.52
CA LEU A 804 6.31 -27.95 -1.10
C LEU A 804 7.22 -26.94 -0.39
N ALA A 805 8.50 -26.86 -0.76
CA ALA A 805 9.40 -25.84 -0.27
C ALA A 805 8.89 -24.43 -0.61
N SER A 806 8.60 -24.15 -1.89
CA SER A 806 8.11 -22.84 -2.32
C SER A 806 6.75 -22.49 -1.73
N SER A 807 5.79 -23.42 -1.67
CA SER A 807 4.48 -23.14 -1.06
C SER A 807 4.56 -22.93 0.46
N THR A 808 5.35 -23.74 1.17
CA THR A 808 5.58 -23.53 2.61
C THR A 808 6.33 -22.22 2.89
N ALA A 809 7.31 -21.87 2.05
CA ALA A 809 8.06 -20.61 2.18
C ALA A 809 7.20 -19.37 1.89
N LEU A 810 6.24 -19.47 0.95
CA LEU A 810 5.23 -18.44 0.69
C LEU A 810 4.23 -18.32 1.84
N GLU A 811 3.75 -19.45 2.36
CA GLU A 811 2.81 -19.50 3.49
C GLU A 811 3.39 -18.90 4.76
N ILE A 812 4.70 -19.05 5.01
CA ILE A 812 5.36 -18.37 6.15
C ILE A 812 6.00 -17.02 5.79
N ALA A 813 5.86 -16.54 4.56
CA ALA A 813 6.45 -15.28 4.11
C ALA A 813 5.86 -14.07 4.83
N ASP A 814 4.57 -14.09 5.13
CA ASP A 814 3.86 -12.97 5.76
C ASP A 814 4.31 -12.73 7.22
N TRP A 815 4.84 -13.77 7.89
CA TRP A 815 5.35 -13.68 9.27
C TRP A 815 6.89 -13.63 9.38
N THR A 816 7.64 -14.07 8.37
CA THR A 816 9.11 -14.15 8.43
C THR A 816 9.83 -13.34 7.35
N GLY A 817 9.12 -12.86 6.34
CA GLY A 817 9.69 -12.41 5.07
C GLY A 817 10.13 -13.59 4.20
N LEU A 818 9.74 -13.59 2.92
CA LEU A 818 9.94 -14.70 1.98
C LEU A 818 11.37 -15.28 1.98
N THR A 819 12.39 -14.42 2.08
CA THR A 819 13.80 -14.83 2.16
C THR A 819 14.13 -15.66 3.41
N GLN A 820 13.61 -15.28 4.59
CA GLN A 820 13.86 -16.02 5.83
C GLN A 820 13.04 -17.32 5.87
N GLY A 821 11.78 -17.27 5.41
CA GLY A 821 10.94 -18.45 5.26
C GLY A 821 11.60 -19.51 4.36
N MET A 822 12.08 -19.09 3.19
CA MET A 822 12.83 -19.94 2.26
C MET A 822 14.09 -20.54 2.89
N PHE A 823 14.84 -19.75 3.68
CA PHE A 823 16.02 -20.24 4.39
C PHE A 823 15.68 -21.36 5.39
N TRP A 824 14.71 -21.13 6.29
CA TRP A 824 14.38 -22.09 7.34
C TRP A 824 13.75 -23.38 6.79
N VAL A 825 12.93 -23.27 5.74
CA VAL A 825 12.44 -24.42 4.96
C VAL A 825 13.61 -25.26 4.44
N GLN A 826 14.60 -24.65 3.79
CA GLN A 826 15.76 -25.36 3.26
C GLN A 826 16.60 -26.04 4.35
N GLN A 827 16.85 -25.37 5.49
CA GLN A 827 17.62 -25.97 6.59
C GLN A 827 16.94 -27.24 7.14
N ILE A 828 15.62 -27.22 7.32
CA ILE A 828 14.87 -28.36 7.86
C ILE A 828 14.74 -29.47 6.82
N GLN A 829 14.56 -29.17 5.52
CA GLN A 829 14.64 -30.17 4.46
C GLN A 829 16.00 -30.87 4.42
N ILE A 830 17.11 -30.14 4.54
CA ILE A 830 18.48 -30.70 4.58
C ILE A 830 18.68 -31.62 5.80
N ALA A 831 18.10 -31.27 6.96
CA ALA A 831 18.19 -32.08 8.17
C ALA A 831 17.36 -33.38 8.11
N LEU A 832 16.18 -33.34 7.49
CA LEU A 832 15.29 -34.51 7.31
C LEU A 832 15.74 -35.44 6.17
N ALA A 833 16.52 -34.95 5.21
CA ALA A 833 16.91 -35.71 4.01
C ALA A 833 17.64 -37.04 4.33
N GLY A 834 17.02 -38.15 3.93
CA GLY A 834 17.64 -39.49 3.89
C GLY A 834 17.84 -40.18 5.24
N ARG A 835 17.02 -39.87 6.26
CA ARG A 835 17.17 -40.39 7.63
C ARG A 835 15.94 -41.19 8.08
N LYS A 836 16.12 -42.01 9.12
CA LYS A 836 15.02 -42.72 9.81
C LYS A 836 14.06 -41.71 10.43
N GLU A 837 12.85 -42.17 10.74
CA GLU A 837 11.96 -41.44 11.65
C GLU A 837 12.68 -41.11 12.97
N MET A 838 12.50 -39.87 13.40
CA MET A 838 12.99 -39.26 14.64
C MET A 838 11.88 -38.33 15.12
N ASP A 839 11.59 -38.25 16.42
CA ASP A 839 10.63 -37.28 16.95
C ASP A 839 11.22 -35.85 16.99
N PHE A 840 10.39 -34.85 17.34
CA PHE A 840 10.80 -33.44 17.38
C PHE A 840 11.89 -33.16 18.43
N GLU A 841 11.86 -33.85 19.57
CA GLU A 841 12.83 -33.68 20.64
C GLU A 841 14.18 -34.30 20.28
N GLU A 842 14.19 -35.48 19.63
CA GLU A 842 15.40 -36.05 19.03
C GLU A 842 15.93 -35.15 17.90
N PHE A 843 15.05 -34.63 17.04
CA PHE A 843 15.42 -33.73 15.94
C PHE A 843 16.16 -32.49 16.44
N ILE A 844 15.58 -31.75 17.40
CA ILE A 844 16.22 -30.54 17.95
C ILE A 844 17.54 -30.88 18.66
N LYS A 845 17.59 -31.94 19.48
CA LYS A 845 18.84 -32.35 20.17
C LYS A 845 19.94 -32.75 19.19
N ARG A 846 19.59 -33.38 18.06
CA ARG A 846 20.53 -33.80 17.00
C ARG A 846 20.99 -32.64 16.12
N PHE A 847 20.10 -31.69 15.81
CA PHE A 847 20.35 -30.52 14.97
C PHE A 847 20.43 -29.23 15.77
N VAL A 848 21.07 -29.27 16.95
CA VAL A 848 21.10 -28.23 18.00
C VAL A 848 21.31 -26.80 17.49
N ARG A 849 22.04 -26.60 16.39
CA ARG A 849 22.28 -25.29 15.76
C ARG A 849 20.99 -24.57 15.36
N MET A 850 19.91 -25.30 15.10
CA MET A 850 18.58 -24.76 14.80
C MET A 850 17.89 -24.08 16.00
N SER A 851 18.36 -24.28 17.24
CA SER A 851 17.82 -23.55 18.39
C SER A 851 18.18 -22.06 18.43
N HIS A 852 19.18 -21.66 17.64
CA HIS A 852 19.68 -20.29 17.60
C HIS A 852 18.94 -19.45 16.55
N VAL A 853 18.16 -18.46 17.00
CA VAL A 853 17.40 -17.49 16.16
C VAL A 853 18.22 -16.89 15.01
N ASN A 854 19.49 -16.54 15.25
CA ASN A 854 20.32 -15.86 14.25
C ASN A 854 21.02 -16.83 13.26
N LEU A 855 20.65 -18.12 13.17
CA LEU A 855 21.31 -19.09 12.29
C LEU A 855 21.36 -18.66 10.80
N LEU A 856 20.37 -17.89 10.33
CA LEU A 856 20.34 -17.33 8.98
C LEU A 856 21.59 -16.51 8.63
N LYS A 857 22.21 -15.86 9.61
CA LYS A 857 23.44 -15.06 9.44
C LYS A 857 24.72 -15.92 9.35
N ALA A 858 24.65 -17.22 9.64
CA ALA A 858 25.80 -18.13 9.74
C ALA A 858 25.88 -19.19 8.63
N ALA A 859 25.03 -19.12 7.59
CA ALA A 859 24.84 -20.20 6.62
C ALA A 859 25.18 -19.80 5.18
N ARG A 860 26.13 -20.50 4.56
CA ARG A 860 26.49 -20.34 3.12
C ARG A 860 25.66 -21.31 2.25
N PRO A 861 25.10 -20.88 1.11
CA PRO A 861 24.27 -21.73 0.26
C PRO A 861 25.09 -22.69 -0.64
N ALA A 862 24.60 -23.92 -0.80
CA ALA A 862 25.13 -24.91 -1.74
C ALA A 862 23.99 -25.64 -2.48
N TRP A 863 24.03 -25.69 -3.82
CA TRP A 863 22.87 -26.00 -4.69
C TRP A 863 22.89 -27.39 -5.37
N ARG A 864 21.70 -28.04 -5.54
CA ARG A 864 21.31 -28.97 -6.66
C ARG A 864 19.82 -29.45 -6.57
N VAL A 865 19.18 -29.86 -7.70
CA VAL A 865 17.69 -29.77 -7.96
C VAL A 865 17.05 -31.04 -8.68
N SER A 866 15.70 -31.13 -8.87
CA SER A 866 14.81 -32.03 -9.72
C SER A 866 13.29 -31.73 -9.37
N THR A 867 12.10 -32.01 -9.99
CA THR A 867 11.36 -32.93 -10.96
C THR A 867 10.69 -34.21 -10.34
N ALA A 868 9.36 -34.54 -10.29
CA ALA A 868 7.97 -34.09 -10.68
C ALA A 868 6.86 -34.16 -9.52
N ILE A 869 5.57 -34.59 -9.69
CA ILE A 869 4.41 -34.58 -8.69
C ILE A 869 3.20 -35.53 -9.14
N PRO A 870 1.87 -35.61 -8.69
CA PRO A 870 0.98 -35.07 -7.56
C PRO A 870 -0.20 -35.98 -6.92
N ARG A 871 -1.04 -35.44 -5.96
CA ARG A 871 -2.51 -35.72 -5.60
C ARG A 871 -3.00 -37.04 -4.89
N ALA A 872 -4.19 -37.23 -4.21
CA ALA A 872 -5.27 -36.40 -3.57
C ALA A 872 -6.40 -37.21 -2.77
N THR A 873 -7.40 -36.54 -2.14
CA THR A 873 -8.84 -36.93 -1.79
C THR A 873 -9.39 -37.22 -0.35
N SER A 874 -9.91 -36.16 0.33
CA SER A 874 -11.26 -35.92 0.95
C SER A 874 -11.99 -36.76 2.07
N ARG A 875 -12.34 -36.04 3.18
CA ARG A 875 -13.66 -35.93 3.93
C ARG A 875 -14.22 -37.11 4.82
N PRO A 876 -15.20 -36.90 5.76
CA PRO A 876 -15.37 -35.82 6.78
C PRO A 876 -16.11 -36.19 8.13
N PHE A 877 -16.22 -35.22 9.09
CA PHE A 877 -17.19 -35.10 10.23
C PHE A 877 -17.22 -36.20 11.35
N SER A 878 -17.71 -35.97 12.60
CA SER A 878 -18.63 -34.96 13.19
C SER A 878 -18.15 -34.34 14.53
N ALA A 879 -19.02 -33.66 15.30
CA ALA A 879 -18.63 -32.67 16.34
C ALA A 879 -19.52 -32.62 17.63
N SER A 880 -19.25 -31.61 18.49
CA SER A 880 -19.97 -31.08 19.68
C SER A 880 -19.37 -31.40 21.08
N ARG A 881 -19.55 -30.59 22.14
CA ARG A 881 -19.31 -29.12 22.40
C ARG A 881 -19.90 -28.74 23.77
N GLN A 882 -19.14 -28.09 24.67
CA GLN A 882 -19.66 -27.06 25.61
C GLN A 882 -18.53 -26.37 26.42
N VAL A 883 -18.71 -25.07 26.70
CA VAL A 883 -17.81 -24.16 27.42
C VAL A 883 -18.66 -23.09 28.13
N ARG A 884 -18.27 -22.62 29.33
CA ARG A 884 -18.42 -21.21 29.81
C ARG A 884 -17.94 -21.00 31.25
N ALA A 885 -16.96 -20.11 31.44
CA ALA A 885 -16.87 -19.12 32.53
C ALA A 885 -15.62 -18.22 32.33
N ALA A 886 -15.80 -16.90 32.26
CA ALA A 886 -14.76 -15.87 32.19
C ALA A 886 -15.39 -14.51 32.61
N ALA A 887 -14.71 -13.46 33.02
CA ALA A 887 -13.27 -13.18 33.14
C ALA A 887 -13.02 -12.29 34.39
N PRO A 888 -11.77 -11.86 34.65
CA PRO A 888 -11.42 -10.45 34.37
C PRO A 888 -10.32 -10.33 33.30
N ILE A 889 -9.99 -9.13 32.79
CA ILE A 889 -8.69 -8.90 32.13
C ILE A 889 -8.17 -7.49 32.44
N LEU A 890 -7.05 -7.42 33.17
CA LEU A 890 -5.90 -6.60 32.77
C LEU A 890 -4.62 -7.22 33.36
N LEU A 891 -4.29 -8.43 32.89
CA LEU A 891 -3.40 -9.38 33.56
C LEU A 891 -3.91 -9.70 34.99
N GLU A 892 -4.87 -10.63 35.07
CA GLU A 892 -5.80 -10.89 36.18
C GLU A 892 -5.22 -10.95 37.61
N ASP A 893 -3.97 -11.34 37.76
CA ASP A 893 -3.29 -11.41 39.05
C ASP A 893 -2.84 -10.01 39.49
N LYS A 894 -3.57 -9.37 40.41
CA LYS A 894 -3.21 -8.05 40.97
C LYS A 894 -1.89 -8.04 41.77
N GLU A 895 -1.34 -9.20 42.14
CA GLU A 895 -0.05 -9.32 42.81
C GLU A 895 1.12 -9.65 41.86
N ARG A 896 0.85 -10.22 40.67
CA ARG A 896 1.88 -10.81 39.78
C ARG A 896 1.75 -10.49 38.30
N GLY A 897 0.67 -9.86 37.88
CA GLY A 897 0.44 -9.29 36.55
C GLY A 897 0.37 -7.77 36.60
N PHE A 898 0.03 -7.10 35.49
CA PHE A 898 -0.11 -5.64 35.43
C PHE A 898 -1.40 -5.10 36.08
N GLY A 899 -2.18 -5.91 36.80
CA GLY A 899 -3.34 -5.45 37.58
C GLY A 899 -3.03 -4.45 38.71
N PHE A 900 -1.75 -4.18 39.00
CA PHE A 900 -1.30 -3.08 39.86
C PHE A 900 -1.11 -1.73 39.11
N VAL A 901 -1.01 -1.75 37.78
CA VAL A 901 -0.87 -0.54 36.96
C VAL A 901 -2.21 0.16 36.89
N ARG A 902 -2.23 1.47 37.13
CA ARG A 902 -3.46 2.26 37.09
C ARG A 902 -4.02 2.32 35.66
N HIS A 903 -5.22 1.77 35.48
CA HIS A 903 -6.02 1.79 34.26
C HIS A 903 -7.48 2.12 34.61
N ASN A 904 -8.26 2.56 33.63
CA ASN A 904 -9.68 2.88 33.75
C ASN A 904 -10.52 1.61 33.65
N SER A 905 -10.88 1.00 34.79
CA SER A 905 -11.60 -0.29 34.80
C SER A 905 -12.95 -0.25 34.05
N ARG A 906 -13.10 -1.04 32.97
CA ARG A 906 -14.39 -1.28 32.30
C ARG A 906 -15.36 -2.12 33.15
N PRO A 907 -16.69 -2.08 32.86
CA PRO A 907 -17.65 -3.01 33.46
C PRO A 907 -17.42 -4.46 32.97
N PRO A 908 -17.85 -5.50 33.73
CA PRO A 908 -17.88 -6.87 33.25
C PRO A 908 -18.96 -7.06 32.18
N LYS A 909 -18.86 -8.14 31.38
CA LYS A 909 -19.92 -8.57 30.47
C LYS A 909 -21.09 -9.24 31.22
N PRO A 910 -22.34 -9.14 30.73
CA PRO A 910 -22.79 -8.27 29.64
C PRO A 910 -22.84 -6.79 30.08
N ARG A 911 -22.50 -5.87 29.18
CA ARG A 911 -22.33 -4.44 29.49
C ARG A 911 -23.59 -3.62 29.16
N SER A 912 -23.98 -2.72 30.07
CA SER A 912 -24.98 -1.67 29.83
C SER A 912 -24.37 -0.31 29.45
N VAL A 913 -23.11 -0.08 29.84
CA VAL A 913 -22.32 1.13 29.52
C VAL A 913 -20.92 0.75 29.05
N GLY A 914 -20.26 1.63 28.30
CA GLY A 914 -18.99 1.34 27.66
C GLY A 914 -19.08 0.16 26.68
N VAL A 915 -20.26 -0.05 26.09
CA VAL A 915 -20.53 -1.12 25.12
C VAL A 915 -19.76 -0.83 23.84
N THR A 916 -19.09 -1.85 23.29
CA THR A 916 -18.37 -1.76 22.02
C THR A 916 -18.93 -2.79 21.03
N GLU A 917 -19.70 -2.35 20.04
CA GLU A 917 -20.13 -3.19 18.92
C GLU A 917 -19.11 -3.05 17.79
N ILE A 918 -18.77 -4.14 17.09
CA ILE A 918 -17.82 -4.11 15.96
C ILE A 918 -18.50 -4.40 14.62
N ARG A 919 -18.04 -3.72 13.56
CA ARG A 919 -18.47 -3.93 12.18
C ARG A 919 -18.04 -5.33 11.71
N GLY A 920 -19.02 -6.15 11.36
CA GLY A 920 -18.82 -7.50 10.82
C GLY A 920 -18.48 -7.48 9.33
N PRO A 921 -18.87 -8.51 8.55
CA PRO A 921 -18.68 -8.46 7.10
C PRO A 921 -19.42 -7.27 6.48
N TYR A 922 -18.71 -6.53 5.64
CA TYR A 922 -19.22 -5.39 4.86
C TYR A 922 -18.47 -5.36 3.52
N TYR A 923 -17.64 -4.35 3.23
CA TYR A 923 -16.72 -4.34 2.09
C TYR A 923 -15.72 -5.51 2.06
N SER A 924 -15.48 -6.18 3.19
CA SER A 924 -14.57 -7.33 3.29
C SER A 924 -15.26 -8.58 3.86
N ALA A 925 -14.87 -9.75 3.33
CA ALA A 925 -15.45 -11.04 3.68
C ALA A 925 -14.87 -11.60 5.00
N MET A 926 -15.60 -11.44 6.10
CA MET A 926 -15.22 -11.95 7.42
C MET A 926 -15.51 -13.46 7.55
N GLY A 927 -14.46 -14.28 7.40
CA GLY A 927 -14.53 -15.74 7.61
C GLY A 927 -14.32 -16.16 9.06
N LYS A 928 -14.79 -17.38 9.43
CA LYS A 928 -14.77 -17.90 10.81
C LYS A 928 -13.43 -17.73 11.54
N ARG A 929 -12.31 -18.06 10.89
CA ARG A 929 -10.98 -17.99 11.53
C ARG A 929 -10.63 -16.58 11.97
N TYR A 930 -10.84 -15.59 11.12
CA TYR A 930 -10.54 -14.20 11.42
C TYR A 930 -11.42 -13.64 12.56
N LEU A 931 -12.73 -13.95 12.54
CA LEU A 931 -13.60 -13.62 13.68
C LEU A 931 -13.17 -14.36 14.97
N GLN A 932 -12.66 -15.59 14.84
CA GLN A 932 -12.17 -16.37 15.98
C GLN A 932 -10.89 -15.76 16.55
N ASP A 933 -9.91 -15.39 15.72
CA ASP A 933 -8.67 -14.71 16.13
C ASP A 933 -8.98 -13.38 16.86
N VAL A 934 -9.93 -12.59 16.34
CA VAL A 934 -10.40 -11.33 16.95
C VAL A 934 -11.10 -11.57 18.29
N LEU A 935 -11.92 -12.62 18.41
CA LEU A 935 -12.66 -12.89 19.66
C LEU A 935 -11.82 -13.62 20.72
N GLU A 936 -10.85 -14.45 20.33
CA GLU A 936 -9.89 -15.08 21.25
C GLU A 936 -8.94 -14.05 21.88
N THR A 937 -8.53 -13.03 21.11
CA THR A 937 -7.62 -11.98 21.59
C THR A 937 -8.34 -10.79 22.23
N MET A 938 -9.37 -10.26 21.57
CA MET A 938 -10.04 -9.01 21.93
C MET A 938 -11.52 -9.18 22.30
N GLY A 939 -12.07 -10.39 22.28
CA GLY A 939 -13.49 -10.66 22.56
C GLY A 939 -13.97 -10.34 23.97
N HIS A 940 -13.07 -10.07 24.92
CA HIS A 940 -13.44 -9.45 26.20
C HIS A 940 -13.88 -7.98 26.04
N HIS A 941 -13.27 -7.26 25.10
CA HIS A 941 -13.50 -5.83 24.86
C HIS A 941 -14.62 -5.56 23.84
N VAL A 942 -14.86 -6.49 22.91
CA VAL A 942 -16.03 -6.53 22.00
C VAL A 942 -17.27 -6.99 22.76
N ASP A 943 -18.40 -6.32 22.62
CA ASP A 943 -19.70 -6.69 23.21
C ASP A 943 -20.72 -7.17 22.15
N GLY A 944 -20.69 -6.63 20.94
CA GLY A 944 -21.62 -6.97 19.84
C GLY A 944 -20.95 -7.05 18.46
N LEU A 945 -21.64 -7.63 17.49
CA LEU A 945 -21.22 -7.78 16.08
C LEU A 945 -22.38 -7.40 15.14
N LYS A 946 -22.27 -6.27 14.40
CA LYS A 946 -23.26 -5.79 13.41
C LYS A 946 -22.88 -6.26 12.01
N PHE A 947 -23.71 -7.11 11.39
CA PHE A 947 -23.59 -7.47 9.97
C PHE A 947 -24.10 -6.30 9.12
N ALA A 948 -23.23 -5.38 8.69
CA ALA A 948 -23.65 -4.16 8.01
C ALA A 948 -24.36 -4.42 6.66
N GLY A 949 -25.32 -3.56 6.31
CA GLY A 949 -26.06 -3.61 5.04
C GLY A 949 -26.84 -4.90 4.76
N GLY A 950 -27.13 -5.71 5.79
CA GLY A 950 -27.76 -7.02 5.61
C GLY A 950 -26.85 -8.09 4.99
N SER A 951 -25.52 -7.90 5.04
CA SER A 951 -24.52 -8.79 4.41
C SER A 951 -24.62 -10.26 4.79
N PHE A 952 -25.21 -10.58 5.95
CA PHE A 952 -25.52 -11.94 6.40
C PHE A 952 -26.37 -12.72 5.38
N SER A 953 -27.21 -12.05 4.58
CA SER A 953 -28.08 -12.67 3.59
C SER A 953 -27.33 -13.39 2.46
N LEU A 954 -26.08 -13.00 2.20
CA LEU A 954 -25.21 -13.58 1.17
C LEU A 954 -24.50 -14.87 1.64
N PHE A 955 -24.53 -15.18 2.94
CA PHE A 955 -23.83 -16.33 3.50
C PHE A 955 -24.64 -17.63 3.34
N PRO A 956 -24.00 -18.76 2.99
CA PRO A 956 -24.58 -20.07 3.20
C PRO A 956 -24.97 -20.24 4.68
N GLU A 957 -26.16 -20.79 4.93
CA GLU A 957 -26.77 -20.83 6.27
C GLU A 957 -25.90 -21.55 7.32
N ASP A 958 -25.14 -22.57 6.91
CA ASP A 958 -24.17 -23.25 7.79
C ASP A 958 -22.98 -22.35 8.16
N ARG A 959 -22.49 -21.54 7.22
CA ARG A 959 -21.39 -20.57 7.45
C ARG A 959 -21.84 -19.41 8.34
N LEU A 960 -23.04 -18.86 8.10
CA LEU A 960 -23.61 -17.81 8.95
C LEU A 960 -23.84 -18.32 10.38
N THR A 961 -24.44 -19.51 10.50
CA THR A 961 -24.69 -20.15 11.80
C THR A 961 -23.37 -20.46 12.54
N GLU A 962 -22.30 -20.81 11.84
CA GLU A 962 -20.95 -20.96 12.42
C GLU A 962 -20.40 -19.64 12.99
N LEU A 963 -20.63 -18.49 12.34
CA LEU A 963 -20.20 -17.16 12.83
C LEU A 963 -21.01 -16.72 14.06
N ILE A 964 -22.34 -16.87 14.01
CA ILE A 964 -23.23 -16.52 15.13
C ILE A 964 -22.90 -17.35 16.38
N ASN A 965 -22.74 -18.68 16.20
CA ASN A 965 -22.38 -19.58 17.30
C ASN A 965 -21.02 -19.26 17.93
N LEU A 966 -20.08 -18.71 17.14
CA LEU A 966 -18.76 -18.29 17.61
C LEU A 966 -18.86 -16.99 18.43
N ALA A 967 -19.60 -15.98 17.96
CA ALA A 967 -19.86 -14.76 18.74
C ALA A 967 -20.47 -15.09 20.12
N HIS A 968 -21.45 -16.01 20.14
CA HIS A 968 -22.08 -16.49 21.36
C HIS A 968 -21.15 -17.20 22.34
N GLU A 969 -20.07 -17.85 21.88
CA GLU A 969 -19.07 -18.47 22.77
C GLU A 969 -18.34 -17.42 23.62
N TYR A 970 -17.99 -16.28 23.02
CA TYR A 970 -17.27 -15.17 23.66
C TYR A 970 -18.20 -14.16 24.36
N ASN A 971 -19.49 -14.49 24.51
CA ASN A 971 -20.53 -13.61 25.02
C ASN A 971 -20.60 -12.29 24.23
N VAL A 972 -20.58 -12.38 22.90
CA VAL A 972 -20.83 -11.28 21.96
C VAL A 972 -22.21 -11.49 21.35
N TYR A 973 -23.07 -10.47 21.39
CA TYR A 973 -24.38 -10.51 20.74
C TYR A 973 -24.27 -10.23 19.23
N VAL A 974 -25.22 -10.67 18.44
CA VAL A 974 -25.22 -10.44 16.98
C VAL A 974 -26.41 -9.57 16.56
N SER A 975 -26.10 -8.45 15.86
CA SER A 975 -27.04 -7.57 15.18
C SER A 975 -27.09 -7.87 13.68
N THR A 976 -28.29 -7.77 13.10
CA THR A 976 -28.54 -7.99 11.66
C THR A 976 -28.01 -6.88 10.75
N GLY A 977 -27.71 -5.70 11.29
CA GLY A 977 -27.57 -4.51 10.46
C GLY A 977 -28.92 -3.96 9.97
N GLY A 978 -28.89 -2.73 9.43
CA GLY A 978 -29.98 -2.04 8.73
C GLY A 978 -30.50 -2.76 7.48
N TRP A 979 -31.19 -3.89 7.69
CA TRP A 979 -31.87 -4.66 6.63
C TRP A 979 -33.41 -4.54 6.72
N MET A 980 -33.95 -3.97 7.80
CA MET A 980 -35.40 -3.88 8.01
C MET A 980 -36.09 -3.05 6.91
N GLU A 981 -35.44 -2.01 6.38
CA GLU A 981 -35.99 -1.17 5.31
C GLU A 981 -36.29 -2.00 4.04
N HIS A 982 -35.38 -2.90 3.65
CA HIS A 982 -35.61 -3.83 2.54
C HIS A 982 -36.79 -4.79 2.78
N ILE A 983 -37.03 -5.17 4.05
CA ILE A 983 -38.19 -6.00 4.45
C ILE A 983 -39.50 -5.19 4.45
N LEU A 984 -39.44 -3.88 4.70
CA LEU A 984 -40.59 -2.98 4.68
C LEU A 984 -41.00 -2.56 3.26
N LEU A 985 -40.10 -2.62 2.29
CA LEU A 985 -40.38 -2.37 0.86
C LEU A 985 -41.09 -3.55 0.15
N GLN A 986 -41.36 -4.65 0.84
CA GLN A 986 -42.03 -5.82 0.27
C GLN A 986 -43.54 -5.57 0.06
N SER A 987 -44.17 -6.27 -0.89
CA SER A 987 -45.60 -6.07 -1.22
C SER A 987 -46.59 -6.45 -0.11
N ASP A 988 -46.17 -7.27 0.86
CA ASP A 988 -46.82 -7.42 2.17
C ASP A 988 -45.75 -7.24 3.27
N PRO A 989 -45.55 -6.00 3.76
CA PRO A 989 -44.57 -5.71 4.80
C PRO A 989 -44.89 -6.44 6.11
N ALA A 990 -46.16 -6.64 6.42
CA ALA A 990 -46.58 -7.24 7.69
C ALA A 990 -46.17 -8.72 7.75
N TRP A 991 -46.42 -9.47 6.69
CA TRP A 991 -45.99 -10.86 6.53
C TRP A 991 -44.47 -10.98 6.39
N ALA A 992 -43.83 -10.07 5.62
CA ALA A 992 -42.40 -10.10 5.38
C ALA A 992 -41.60 -9.90 6.69
N VAL A 993 -42.00 -8.93 7.53
CA VAL A 993 -41.45 -8.75 8.88
C VAL A 993 -41.62 -10.03 9.73
N ASP A 994 -42.79 -10.67 9.70
CA ASP A 994 -43.04 -11.88 10.51
C ASP A 994 -42.21 -13.09 10.06
N GLN A 995 -41.91 -13.22 8.75
CA GLN A 995 -40.97 -14.26 8.29
C GLN A 995 -39.51 -13.88 8.59
N TYR A 996 -39.14 -12.60 8.45
CA TYR A 996 -37.81 -12.10 8.73
C TYR A 996 -37.40 -12.33 10.19
N LEU A 997 -38.20 -11.84 11.15
CA LEU A 997 -37.95 -12.01 12.58
C LEU A 997 -37.87 -13.49 12.97
N LYS A 998 -38.76 -14.32 12.42
CA LYS A 998 -38.75 -15.78 12.61
C LYS A 998 -37.48 -16.43 12.08
N LYS A 999 -36.98 -16.03 10.90
CA LYS A 999 -35.74 -16.57 10.33
C LYS A 999 -34.51 -16.10 11.10
N CYS A 1000 -34.43 -14.82 11.49
CA CYS A 1000 -33.36 -14.31 12.34
C CYS A 1000 -33.31 -15.04 13.70
N LYS A 1001 -34.47 -15.32 14.31
CA LYS A 1001 -34.55 -16.09 15.56
C LYS A 1001 -34.13 -17.56 15.38
N GLN A 1002 -34.37 -18.15 14.20
CA GLN A 1002 -33.90 -19.51 13.86
C GLN A 1002 -32.38 -19.57 13.63
N LEU A 1003 -31.80 -18.55 12.99
CA LEU A 1003 -30.35 -18.43 12.74
C LEU A 1003 -29.56 -18.11 14.02
N GLY A 1004 -30.22 -17.53 15.03
CA GLY A 1004 -29.63 -17.20 16.32
C GLY A 1004 -29.19 -15.74 16.48
N PHE A 1005 -29.72 -14.81 15.68
CA PHE A 1005 -29.54 -13.38 15.95
C PHE A 1005 -30.17 -12.98 17.29
N ASP A 1006 -29.56 -12.02 17.98
CA ASP A 1006 -30.04 -11.48 19.26
C ASP A 1006 -30.75 -10.14 19.06
N VAL A 1007 -30.14 -9.27 18.23
CA VAL A 1007 -30.55 -7.90 17.98
C VAL A 1007 -31.07 -7.76 16.54
N ILE A 1008 -32.20 -7.08 16.41
CA ILE A 1008 -32.71 -6.60 15.13
C ILE A 1008 -32.50 -5.08 15.09
N GLU A 1009 -31.70 -4.65 14.12
CA GLU A 1009 -31.55 -3.24 13.80
C GLU A 1009 -32.79 -2.75 13.05
N ILE A 1010 -33.29 -1.57 13.42
CA ILE A 1010 -34.42 -0.94 12.74
C ILE A 1010 -33.97 0.44 12.27
N SER A 1011 -33.26 0.43 11.14
CA SER A 1011 -32.80 1.62 10.43
C SER A 1011 -33.95 2.36 9.75
N SER A 1012 -33.72 3.64 9.47
CA SER A 1012 -34.62 4.51 8.70
C SER A 1012 -33.80 5.48 7.84
N GLY A 1013 -32.71 4.99 7.23
CA GLY A 1013 -31.77 5.80 6.47
C GLY A 1013 -32.37 6.31 5.17
N PHE A 1014 -32.99 5.40 4.42
CA PHE A 1014 -33.60 5.65 3.11
C PHE A 1014 -35.13 5.65 3.16
N LEU A 1015 -35.73 4.99 4.17
CA LEU A 1015 -37.17 4.87 4.35
C LEU A 1015 -37.70 5.76 5.50
N SER A 1016 -38.61 6.68 5.15
CA SER A 1016 -39.33 7.50 6.14
C SER A 1016 -40.44 6.70 6.84
N ILE A 1017 -40.11 6.12 8.01
CA ILE A 1017 -41.05 5.33 8.82
C ILE A 1017 -41.87 6.25 9.75
N PRO A 1018 -43.22 6.21 9.74
CA PRO A 1018 -44.03 6.92 10.73
C PRO A 1018 -43.72 6.48 12.16
N GLN A 1019 -43.69 7.40 13.13
CA GLN A 1019 -43.27 7.07 14.50
C GLN A 1019 -44.04 5.91 15.13
N ASP A 1020 -45.36 5.88 14.96
CA ASP A 1020 -46.22 4.84 15.53
C ASP A 1020 -45.99 3.48 14.84
N ASP A 1021 -45.70 3.48 13.54
CA ASP A 1021 -45.30 2.29 12.77
C ASP A 1021 -43.95 1.75 13.23
N TRP A 1022 -43.00 2.64 13.52
CA TRP A 1022 -41.69 2.28 14.06
C TRP A 1022 -41.82 1.59 15.42
N LEU A 1023 -42.72 2.07 16.29
CA LEU A 1023 -43.06 1.40 17.55
C LEU A 1023 -43.75 0.05 17.33
N ARG A 1024 -44.65 -0.09 16.34
CA ARG A 1024 -45.24 -1.40 15.99
C ARG A 1024 -44.19 -2.42 15.54
N ILE A 1025 -43.10 -1.98 14.90
CA ILE A 1025 -41.98 -2.85 14.53
C ILE A 1025 -41.18 -3.24 15.79
N VAL A 1026 -40.91 -2.30 16.71
CA VAL A 1026 -40.29 -2.59 18.03
C VAL A 1026 -41.11 -3.62 18.80
N ASP A 1027 -42.44 -3.43 18.89
CA ASP A 1027 -43.35 -4.38 19.54
C ASP A 1027 -43.31 -5.77 18.89
N LYS A 1028 -43.24 -5.86 17.56
CA LYS A 1028 -43.05 -7.14 16.84
C LYS A 1028 -41.71 -7.80 17.15
N VAL A 1029 -40.62 -7.04 17.16
CA VAL A 1029 -39.26 -7.54 17.50
C VAL A 1029 -39.23 -8.10 18.92
N HIS A 1030 -39.75 -7.35 19.89
CA HIS A 1030 -39.85 -7.79 21.29
C HIS A 1030 -40.78 -9.01 21.42
N SER A 1031 -41.90 -9.06 20.69
CA SER A 1031 -42.82 -10.21 20.67
C SER A 1031 -42.20 -11.48 20.06
N ALA A 1032 -41.23 -11.34 19.14
CA ALA A 1032 -40.43 -12.44 18.62
C ALA A 1032 -39.32 -12.91 19.59
N GLY A 1033 -39.17 -12.28 20.75
CA GLY A 1033 -38.11 -12.55 21.72
C GLY A 1033 -36.73 -12.12 21.21
N LEU A 1034 -36.67 -11.03 20.43
CA LEU A 1034 -35.46 -10.39 19.92
C LEU A 1034 -35.34 -8.99 20.55
N ILE A 1035 -34.14 -8.42 20.55
CA ILE A 1035 -33.89 -7.06 21.05
C ILE A 1035 -34.03 -6.08 19.89
N ALA A 1036 -34.84 -5.03 20.04
CA ALA A 1036 -34.87 -3.94 19.07
C ALA A 1036 -33.72 -2.95 19.33
N LYS A 1037 -32.99 -2.61 18.26
CA LYS A 1037 -32.02 -1.50 18.24
C LYS A 1037 -32.39 -0.55 17.09
N PRO A 1038 -33.31 0.42 17.30
CA PRO A 1038 -33.60 1.45 16.32
C PRO A 1038 -32.36 2.30 16.04
N GLU A 1039 -32.22 2.76 14.81
CA GLU A 1039 -31.08 3.55 14.34
C GLU A 1039 -31.57 4.88 13.78
N CYS A 1040 -30.98 5.99 14.24
CA CYS A 1040 -31.55 7.33 14.15
C CYS A 1040 -30.51 8.36 13.69
N GLY A 1041 -30.52 8.70 12.41
CA GLY A 1041 -29.84 9.88 11.89
C GLY A 1041 -30.67 11.16 12.08
N ILE A 1042 -29.99 12.31 12.13
CA ILE A 1042 -30.64 13.60 11.79
C ILE A 1042 -30.73 13.79 10.27
N GLN A 1043 -29.83 13.13 9.53
CA GLN A 1043 -29.76 13.11 8.09
C GLN A 1043 -30.81 12.16 7.49
N PHE A 1044 -31.33 12.49 6.31
CA PHE A 1044 -32.13 11.59 5.48
C PHE A 1044 -31.30 11.18 4.25
N GLY A 1045 -31.51 9.96 3.75
CA GLY A 1045 -30.59 9.32 2.79
C GLY A 1045 -29.34 8.72 3.45
N ALA A 1046 -29.34 8.55 4.77
CA ALA A 1046 -28.15 8.19 5.52
C ALA A 1046 -27.78 6.69 5.39
N GLY A 1047 -26.51 6.42 5.14
CA GLY A 1047 -25.92 5.10 4.95
C GLY A 1047 -25.43 4.86 3.51
N GLY A 1048 -24.70 3.76 3.30
CA GLY A 1048 -24.48 3.24 1.94
C GLY A 1048 -23.40 3.93 1.09
N ASP A 1049 -22.49 4.70 1.70
CA ASP A 1049 -21.43 5.48 1.01
C ASP A 1049 -21.96 6.71 0.23
N THR A 1050 -23.14 7.22 0.58
CA THR A 1050 -23.74 8.43 -0.02
C THR A 1050 -22.87 9.67 0.19
N GLU A 1051 -22.74 10.52 -0.84
CA GLU A 1051 -21.78 11.63 -0.88
C GLU A 1051 -22.14 12.81 0.04
N ALA A 1052 -21.11 13.52 0.50
CA ALA A 1052 -21.28 14.58 1.49
C ALA A 1052 -22.00 15.85 0.96
N SER A 1053 -22.07 16.00 -0.36
CA SER A 1053 -22.81 17.06 -1.05
C SER A 1053 -24.31 16.75 -1.13
N GLU A 1054 -24.68 15.55 -1.58
CA GLU A 1054 -26.05 15.06 -1.67
C GLU A 1054 -26.77 15.18 -0.32
N LEU A 1055 -26.13 14.69 0.75
CA LEU A 1055 -26.65 14.76 2.12
C LEU A 1055 -26.78 16.21 2.62
N ALA A 1056 -25.86 17.10 2.26
CA ALA A 1056 -25.95 18.52 2.60
C ALA A 1056 -27.11 19.22 1.87
N SER A 1057 -27.47 18.79 0.65
CA SER A 1057 -28.59 19.34 -0.14
C SER A 1057 -29.95 18.97 0.45
N LEU A 1058 -30.11 17.71 0.90
CA LEU A 1058 -31.29 17.20 1.60
C LEU A 1058 -31.50 17.88 2.96
N GLY A 1059 -30.38 18.29 3.59
CA GLY A 1059 -30.36 19.02 4.85
C GLY A 1059 -30.58 18.14 6.09
N THR A 1060 -30.12 18.63 7.24
CA THR A 1060 -30.27 17.93 8.52
C THR A 1060 -31.60 18.27 9.20
N SER A 1061 -32.32 17.26 9.66
CA SER A 1061 -33.55 17.44 10.45
C SER A 1061 -33.26 17.88 11.88
N ASP A 1062 -34.23 18.54 12.52
CA ASP A 1062 -34.07 19.11 13.86
C ASP A 1062 -33.77 18.01 14.92
N PRO A 1063 -32.70 18.14 15.74
CA PRO A 1063 -32.33 17.16 16.76
C PRO A 1063 -33.44 16.83 17.77
N SER A 1064 -34.40 17.73 18.00
CA SER A 1064 -35.57 17.45 18.83
C SER A 1064 -36.43 16.30 18.29
N LYS A 1065 -36.40 16.01 16.98
CA LYS A 1065 -37.06 14.86 16.35
C LYS A 1065 -36.50 13.53 16.87
N ILE A 1066 -35.18 13.35 16.83
CA ILE A 1066 -34.52 12.12 17.30
C ILE A 1066 -34.57 12.01 18.83
N ILE A 1067 -34.51 13.13 19.57
CA ILE A 1067 -34.69 13.16 21.02
C ILE A 1067 -36.11 12.76 21.42
N HIS A 1068 -37.14 13.27 20.72
CA HIS A 1068 -38.53 12.88 20.96
C HIS A 1068 -38.75 11.39 20.68
N MET A 1069 -38.25 10.91 19.54
CA MET A 1069 -38.38 9.50 19.18
C MET A 1069 -37.60 8.58 20.15
N GLY A 1070 -36.41 8.99 20.57
CA GLY A 1070 -35.61 8.27 21.57
C GLY A 1070 -36.31 8.12 22.91
N LYS A 1071 -37.03 9.16 23.38
CA LYS A 1071 -37.88 9.06 24.59
C LYS A 1071 -38.99 8.02 24.39
N ARG A 1072 -39.71 8.06 23.25
CA ARG A 1072 -40.74 7.05 22.91
C ARG A 1072 -40.18 5.63 22.83
N PHE A 1073 -38.96 5.43 22.34
CA PHE A 1073 -38.29 4.13 22.31
C PHE A 1073 -37.92 3.61 23.71
N ILE A 1074 -37.42 4.48 24.59
CA ILE A 1074 -37.10 4.14 25.98
C ILE A 1074 -38.39 3.74 26.73
N ASP A 1075 -39.49 4.47 26.53
CA ASP A 1075 -40.81 4.12 27.06
C ASP A 1075 -41.33 2.77 26.51
N ALA A 1076 -41.01 2.45 25.25
CA ALA A 1076 -41.28 1.15 24.62
C ALA A 1076 -40.28 0.03 24.98
N GLY A 1077 -39.38 0.28 25.95
CA GLY A 1077 -38.46 -0.72 26.50
C GLY A 1077 -37.22 -1.02 25.69
N VAL A 1078 -36.91 -0.25 24.63
CA VAL A 1078 -35.70 -0.42 23.81
C VAL A 1078 -34.43 -0.40 24.66
N GLU A 1079 -33.51 -1.35 24.43
CA GLU A 1079 -32.28 -1.46 25.22
C GLU A 1079 -31.27 -0.37 24.85
N ARG A 1080 -31.01 -0.19 23.55
CA ARG A 1080 -30.11 0.83 22.98
C ARG A 1080 -30.70 1.41 21.69
N ILE A 1081 -30.46 2.70 21.46
CA ILE A 1081 -30.73 3.41 20.22
C ILE A 1081 -29.37 3.70 19.56
N MET A 1082 -29.20 3.36 18.29
CA MET A 1082 -28.03 3.79 17.51
C MET A 1082 -28.27 5.21 16.98
N ILE A 1083 -27.24 6.04 17.03
CA ILE A 1083 -27.20 7.36 16.41
C ILE A 1083 -26.22 7.27 15.25
N GLU A 1084 -26.71 7.64 14.07
CA GLU A 1084 -25.94 7.55 12.83
C GLU A 1084 -24.84 8.63 12.78
N SER A 1085 -23.69 8.31 12.20
CA SER A 1085 -22.56 9.24 12.07
C SER A 1085 -22.79 10.28 10.98
N GLU A 1086 -23.51 9.94 9.92
CA GLU A 1086 -23.75 10.80 8.76
C GLU A 1086 -24.59 12.04 9.09
N GLY A 1087 -24.15 13.19 8.59
CA GLY A 1087 -24.71 14.49 8.95
C GLY A 1087 -24.32 14.98 10.36
N ILE A 1088 -23.56 14.18 11.14
CA ILE A 1088 -23.13 14.53 12.50
C ILE A 1088 -21.59 14.61 12.63
N THR A 1089 -20.90 13.51 12.37
CA THR A 1089 -19.43 13.39 12.40
C THR A 1089 -18.83 12.88 11.08
N GLU A 1090 -19.67 12.35 10.21
CA GLU A 1090 -19.36 11.84 8.88
C GLU A 1090 -20.19 12.63 7.86
N ASN A 1091 -19.69 12.79 6.63
CA ASN A 1091 -20.33 13.56 5.57
C ASN A 1091 -20.73 15.01 5.97
N VAL A 1092 -19.85 15.67 6.74
CA VAL A 1092 -19.99 17.07 7.16
C VAL A 1092 -18.68 17.85 7.07
N THR A 1093 -18.76 19.12 6.66
CA THR A 1093 -17.60 20.03 6.61
C THR A 1093 -17.09 20.44 8.00
N SER A 1094 -17.92 20.30 9.03
CA SER A 1094 -17.53 20.45 10.44
C SER A 1094 -18.46 19.63 11.34
N TRP A 1095 -17.90 19.00 12.37
CA TRP A 1095 -18.67 18.10 13.25
C TRP A 1095 -19.76 18.82 14.04
N ARG A 1096 -20.99 18.30 13.94
CA ARG A 1096 -22.20 18.77 14.64
C ARG A 1096 -22.22 18.31 16.10
N THR A 1097 -21.18 18.67 16.84
CA THR A 1097 -21.02 18.39 18.27
C THR A 1097 -22.16 18.97 19.12
N ASP A 1098 -22.84 20.01 18.61
CA ASP A 1098 -24.07 20.58 19.18
C ASP A 1098 -25.24 19.57 19.23
N VAL A 1099 -25.33 18.69 18.24
CA VAL A 1099 -26.40 17.66 18.16
C VAL A 1099 -26.14 16.59 19.23
N ILE A 1100 -24.91 16.10 19.31
CA ILE A 1100 -24.49 15.07 20.27
C ILE A 1100 -24.69 15.57 21.71
N GLN A 1101 -24.35 16.83 21.99
CA GLN A 1101 -24.60 17.46 23.30
C GLN A 1101 -26.10 17.67 23.61
N GLN A 1102 -26.97 17.80 22.60
CA GLN A 1102 -28.42 17.85 22.81
C GLN A 1102 -28.99 16.45 23.08
N ILE A 1103 -28.54 15.43 22.34
CA ILE A 1103 -28.92 14.02 22.57
C ILE A 1103 -28.58 13.62 24.01
N LEU A 1104 -27.32 13.78 24.43
CA LEU A 1104 -26.84 13.34 25.75
C LEU A 1104 -27.29 14.24 26.93
N ARG A 1105 -27.97 15.36 26.64
CA ARG A 1105 -28.66 16.18 27.65
C ARG A 1105 -30.06 15.65 27.95
N GLU A 1106 -30.72 15.06 26.96
CA GLU A 1106 -32.14 14.74 26.98
C GLU A 1106 -32.44 13.23 26.98
N LEU A 1107 -31.47 12.39 26.59
CA LEU A 1107 -31.52 10.92 26.65
C LEU A 1107 -30.40 10.37 27.55
N PRO A 1108 -30.63 9.28 28.32
CA PRO A 1108 -29.58 8.66 29.14
C PRO A 1108 -28.46 8.05 28.28
N GLN A 1109 -27.20 8.30 28.64
CA GLN A 1109 -26.03 7.83 27.88
C GLN A 1109 -25.99 6.30 27.73
N GLU A 1110 -26.46 5.55 28.72
CA GLU A 1110 -26.56 4.09 28.67
C GLU A 1110 -27.56 3.57 27.63
N LYS A 1111 -28.52 4.41 27.20
CA LYS A 1111 -29.54 4.10 26.19
C LYS A 1111 -29.13 4.48 24.77
N VAL A 1112 -28.01 5.18 24.60
CA VAL A 1112 -27.55 5.70 23.31
C VAL A 1112 -26.23 5.04 22.94
N MET A 1113 -26.05 4.72 21.66
CA MET A 1113 -24.80 4.28 21.04
C MET A 1113 -24.55 5.13 19.80
N PHE A 1114 -23.29 5.45 19.50
CA PHE A 1114 -22.92 6.24 18.33
C PHE A 1114 -22.09 5.42 17.35
N GLU A 1115 -22.38 5.55 16.05
CA GLU A 1115 -21.47 5.10 14.99
C GLU A 1115 -20.21 5.98 14.98
N ALA A 1116 -19.03 5.35 15.01
CA ALA A 1116 -17.74 6.01 15.23
C ALA A 1116 -16.59 5.25 14.55
N ALA A 1117 -16.71 4.94 13.25
CA ALA A 1117 -15.73 4.12 12.54
C ALA A 1117 -14.33 4.77 12.39
N ASP A 1118 -14.23 6.10 12.23
CA ASP A 1118 -12.94 6.82 12.15
C ASP A 1118 -12.27 6.97 13.54
N PRO A 1119 -10.94 6.71 13.67
CA PRO A 1119 -10.23 6.80 14.95
C PRO A 1119 -10.20 8.16 15.65
N LYS A 1120 -10.37 9.27 14.93
CA LYS A 1120 -10.53 10.61 15.50
C LYS A 1120 -11.90 10.77 16.15
N VAL A 1121 -12.94 10.20 15.53
CA VAL A 1121 -14.33 10.28 16.00
C VAL A 1121 -14.46 9.55 17.34
N PHE A 1122 -13.98 8.30 17.46
CA PHE A 1122 -14.01 7.63 18.77
C PHE A 1122 -13.02 8.23 19.79
N ASN A 1123 -11.89 8.83 19.37
CA ASN A 1123 -11.01 9.59 20.29
C ASN A 1123 -11.75 10.78 20.90
N TRP A 1124 -12.51 11.51 20.08
CA TRP A 1124 -13.34 12.63 20.53
C TRP A 1124 -14.46 12.20 21.48
N TYR A 1125 -15.24 11.17 21.15
CA TYR A 1125 -16.30 10.67 22.05
C TYR A 1125 -15.78 10.26 23.44
N ILE A 1126 -14.63 9.58 23.50
CA ILE A 1126 -14.00 9.18 24.78
C ILE A 1126 -13.45 10.39 25.56
N ARG A 1127 -12.97 11.42 24.85
CA ARG A 1127 -12.45 12.66 25.46
C ARG A 1127 -13.54 13.49 26.12
N GLU A 1128 -14.68 13.67 25.43
CA GLU A 1128 -15.77 14.53 25.90
C GLU A 1128 -16.72 13.82 26.89
N PHE A 1129 -17.00 12.52 26.70
CA PHE A 1129 -18.03 11.77 27.45
C PHE A 1129 -17.49 10.58 28.28
N GLY A 1130 -16.17 10.45 28.38
CA GLY A 1130 -15.49 9.45 29.20
C GLY A 1130 -15.55 8.02 28.63
N THR A 1131 -14.96 7.07 29.35
CA THR A 1131 -14.68 5.73 28.80
C THR A 1131 -15.89 4.78 28.77
N ASP A 1132 -17.06 5.26 29.21
CA ASP A 1132 -18.34 4.56 29.27
C ASP A 1132 -19.36 4.97 28.18
N VAL A 1133 -18.99 5.83 27.23
CA VAL A 1133 -19.82 6.06 26.03
C VAL A 1133 -19.93 4.78 25.20
N ASN A 1134 -21.14 4.39 24.78
CA ASN A 1134 -21.34 3.22 23.92
C ASN A 1134 -21.01 3.58 22.47
N LEU A 1135 -20.21 2.76 21.79
CA LEU A 1135 -19.76 3.04 20.43
C LEU A 1135 -19.87 1.80 19.54
N PHE A 1136 -20.16 2.04 18.27
CA PHE A 1136 -19.94 1.10 17.19
C PHE A 1136 -18.70 1.53 16.38
N VAL A 1137 -17.79 0.60 16.11
CA VAL A 1137 -16.52 0.88 15.43
C VAL A 1137 -16.17 -0.21 14.42
N ASP A 1138 -15.26 0.07 13.49
CA ASP A 1138 -14.71 -1.01 12.68
C ASP A 1138 -13.88 -2.00 13.53
N HIS A 1139 -14.03 -3.29 13.21
CA HIS A 1139 -13.35 -4.40 13.88
C HIS A 1139 -11.82 -4.28 13.89
N SER A 1140 -11.19 -3.65 12.88
CA SER A 1140 -9.74 -3.41 12.87
C SER A 1140 -9.27 -2.45 13.97
N GLN A 1141 -10.15 -1.56 14.45
CA GLN A 1141 -9.83 -0.50 15.40
C GLN A 1141 -10.03 -0.90 16.88
N ILE A 1142 -10.49 -2.12 17.14
CA ILE A 1142 -10.83 -2.61 18.50
C ILE A 1142 -9.66 -2.47 19.49
N VAL A 1143 -8.41 -2.64 19.05
CA VAL A 1143 -7.22 -2.50 19.89
C VAL A 1143 -7.02 -1.05 20.32
N GLN A 1144 -7.10 -0.11 19.38
CA GLN A 1144 -6.92 1.33 19.67
C GLN A 1144 -8.03 1.85 20.59
N LEU A 1145 -9.30 1.53 20.31
CA LEU A 1145 -10.41 1.90 21.21
C LEU A 1145 -10.25 1.28 22.61
N SER A 1146 -9.79 0.02 22.69
CA SER A 1146 -9.59 -0.64 23.99
C SER A 1146 -8.47 0.01 24.80
N CYS A 1147 -7.30 0.25 24.19
CA CYS A 1147 -6.20 0.96 24.85
C CYS A 1147 -6.61 2.36 25.33
N LEU A 1148 -7.44 3.06 24.55
CA LEU A 1148 -7.97 4.38 24.89
C LEU A 1148 -8.98 4.32 26.04
N ARG A 1149 -9.93 3.38 26.02
CA ARG A 1149 -10.90 3.16 27.12
C ARG A 1149 -10.23 2.78 28.43
N GLU A 1150 -9.19 1.95 28.41
CA GLU A 1150 -8.43 1.55 29.60
C GLU A 1150 -7.40 2.63 30.04
N GLY A 1151 -7.13 3.65 29.22
CA GLY A 1151 -6.15 4.72 29.50
C GLY A 1151 -4.68 4.31 29.33
N ILE A 1152 -4.42 3.22 28.59
CA ILE A 1152 -3.09 2.61 28.39
C ILE A 1152 -2.32 3.30 27.27
N TRP A 1153 -3.02 3.78 26.24
CA TRP A 1153 -2.45 4.53 25.12
C TRP A 1153 -3.55 5.39 24.47
N GLY A 1154 -3.18 6.52 23.88
CA GLY A 1154 -4.10 7.48 23.27
C GLY A 1154 -3.35 8.60 22.54
N GLN A 1155 -4.08 9.60 22.06
CA GLN A 1155 -3.49 10.82 21.49
C GLN A 1155 -3.05 11.79 22.59
N SER A 1156 -2.36 12.88 22.24
CA SER A 1156 -1.83 13.85 23.20
C SER A 1156 -2.89 14.62 23.99
N ASP A 1157 -4.16 14.59 23.56
CA ASP A 1157 -5.30 15.17 24.27
C ASP A 1157 -5.97 14.18 25.24
N THR A 1158 -5.92 12.87 24.95
CA THR A 1158 -6.57 11.83 25.75
C THR A 1158 -5.65 11.03 26.67
N PHE A 1159 -4.39 10.81 26.29
CA PHE A 1159 -3.44 9.97 27.03
C PHE A 1159 -3.07 10.58 28.39
N GLY A 1160 -3.40 9.89 29.48
CA GLY A 1160 -3.24 10.38 30.85
C GLY A 1160 -4.28 11.43 31.29
N SER A 1161 -5.05 11.98 30.36
CA SER A 1161 -6.09 13.00 30.61
C SER A 1161 -7.43 12.40 31.01
N VAL A 1162 -7.83 11.28 30.39
CA VAL A 1162 -9.16 10.66 30.61
C VAL A 1162 -9.10 9.70 31.80
N VAL A 1163 -9.85 10.00 32.86
CA VAL A 1163 -9.89 9.22 34.10
C VAL A 1163 -11.33 8.93 34.52
N ASN A 1164 -11.68 7.66 34.67
CA ASN A 1164 -12.96 7.22 35.22
C ASN A 1164 -12.89 7.14 36.76
N TYR A 1165 -13.77 7.86 37.47
CA TYR A 1165 -13.97 7.68 38.91
C TYR A 1165 -15.11 6.71 39.16
N ARG A 1166 -14.81 5.58 39.83
CA ARG A 1166 -15.80 4.59 40.28
C ARG A 1166 -15.62 4.36 41.79
N PRO A 1167 -16.69 4.44 42.60
CA PRO A 1167 -16.63 4.24 44.05
C PRO A 1167 -16.50 2.76 44.44
#